data_AF-A0A7T4U0C4-F1
#
_entry.id   AF-A0A7T4U0C4-F1
#
_cell.length_a   1.000
_cell.length_b   1.000
_cell.length_c   1.000
_cell.angle_alpha   90.00
_cell.angle_beta   90.00
_cell.angle_gamma   90.00
#
_symmetry.space_group_name_H-M   'P 1'
#
loop_
_entity.id
_entity.type
_entity.pdbx_description
1 polymer ?
#
loop_
_entity_poly.entity_id
_entity_poly.type
_entity_poly.pdbx_seq_one_letter_code
_entity_poly.pdbx_strand_id
1 'polypeptide(L)'
;MVMSTTDDLAGLLLRRRQSVDVAEGTGRTVAADRLPAEIPLRESKALALAPLLDDAGTRPLVARYADTATDVLRLLAVRSGGDPDLLEPPRLRGLTRPVRRELLVLLDRLDFARLAEDMARHPRAWKRVGEILHPFEGAHRHARVALAFAVLRGTRLDDTRLGGILLAEAGRHACVRLVGDRLRVVTWQSRVEDALGRWDTTAAARLLGERPGELLRRLDLLLARSGSATLPEPVAEALARALPHTASGPLLGAYGQLMIRTAPGRRRVFFPRGRVTKAYAVDDHRPPLPSRVAGRAGELIAAEAVRRLTERDGERYDVAVLDASLADLPVPFAERASAASLVAVPRGSSLPMPADGETVRLFLHWLQPRSTRVDLDLSVALYDDLWRFIGLCDYTHLEYAGGAARHSGDLTSAPAPHGATEYLDLDLPRLAATGVRFVVPAVLSYNDVAFDELPDAFAGFMAVRGDKRARYDPRTIRQRFDLAGDARLRVPMVVDLRTRRAWWADVTLATSEGNHDVWRYRRQLGHIGHDLLDAFQPGGRATLWDLACWTAAARTDGDVFVRGRGHVLWGYRRADDEPRADFALRVRDAWEPDALRAEPELTGRRALLALLHGELPEAATAASGTVYRLYPGPVDAAPLERVTAGDLAAWLEPASSRTAAG
;
A
#
# COMPACT_ATOMS: atom_id res chain seq x y z
N MET A 1 -15.79 25.08 16.66
CA MET A 1 -15.92 23.62 16.84
C MET A 1 -16.69 23.08 15.64
N VAL A 2 -16.01 22.95 14.49
CA VAL A 2 -16.57 22.40 13.25
C VAL A 2 -15.89 21.04 13.10
N MET A 3 -16.66 19.97 13.34
CA MET A 3 -16.19 18.60 13.23
C MET A 3 -16.02 18.25 11.74
N SER A 4 -14.88 17.67 11.40
CA SER A 4 -14.51 17.24 10.05
C SER A 4 -15.42 16.11 9.57
N THR A 5 -15.91 16.21 8.34
CA THR A 5 -16.80 15.25 7.65
C THR A 5 -16.23 13.85 7.51
N THR A 6 -14.91 13.70 7.67
CA THR A 6 -14.18 12.43 7.60
C THR A 6 -14.38 11.55 8.83
N ASP A 7 -14.57 12.15 10.01
CA ASP A 7 -14.78 11.42 11.27
C ASP A 7 -16.15 10.73 11.32
N ASP A 8 -17.14 11.29 10.63
CA ASP A 8 -18.52 10.78 10.63
C ASP A 8 -18.65 9.46 9.84
N LEU A 9 -17.89 9.32 8.73
CA LEU A 9 -17.89 8.10 7.92
C LEU A 9 -17.08 6.97 8.57
N ALA A 10 -15.92 7.29 9.14
CA ALA A 10 -15.10 6.32 9.87
C ALA A 10 -15.83 5.84 11.13
N GLY A 11 -16.50 6.74 11.86
CA GLY A 11 -17.35 6.40 13.00
C GLY A 11 -18.54 5.51 12.63
N LEU A 12 -19.16 5.73 11.46
CA LEU A 12 -20.26 4.88 10.96
C LEU A 12 -19.78 3.49 10.54
N LEU A 13 -18.57 3.39 9.96
CA LEU A 13 -17.98 2.13 9.51
C LEU A 13 -17.40 1.29 10.66
N LEU A 14 -16.82 1.92 11.68
CA LEU A 14 -16.30 1.26 12.89
C LEU A 14 -17.42 0.72 13.77
N ARG A 15 -18.54 1.45 13.91
CA ARG A 15 -19.71 1.00 14.69
C ARG A 15 -20.39 -0.25 14.12
N ARG A 16 -20.13 -0.63 12.86
CA ARG A 16 -20.74 -1.81 12.23
C ARG A 16 -20.06 -3.14 12.54
N ARG A 17 -18.87 -3.15 13.16
CA ARG A 17 -18.26 -4.38 13.70
C ARG A 17 -18.82 -4.77 15.07
N GLN A 18 -19.57 -3.88 15.73
CA GLN A 18 -20.28 -4.18 16.97
C GLN A 18 -21.79 -4.19 16.68
N SER A 19 -22.44 -5.31 16.98
CA SER A 19 -23.87 -5.50 16.82
C SER A 19 -24.65 -4.40 17.56
N VAL A 20 -25.28 -3.48 16.84
CA VAL A 20 -26.27 -2.56 17.39
C VAL A 20 -27.51 -2.60 16.51
N ASP A 21 -28.63 -2.98 17.13
CA ASP A 21 -29.98 -2.87 16.56
C ASP A 21 -30.26 -1.40 16.20
N VAL A 22 -30.44 -1.12 14.91
CA VAL A 22 -30.94 0.18 14.46
C VAL A 22 -32.46 0.05 14.28
N ALA A 23 -33.20 0.71 15.17
CA ALA A 23 -34.65 0.77 15.17
C ALA A 23 -35.21 1.16 13.79
N GLU A 24 -36.30 0.49 13.40
CA GLU A 24 -36.99 0.69 12.12
C GLU A 24 -37.66 2.07 12.03
N GLY A 25 -37.53 2.68 10.85
CA GLY A 25 -38.39 3.76 10.38
C GLY A 25 -37.83 5.17 10.65
N THR A 26 -37.62 5.93 9.56
CA THR A 26 -37.37 7.39 9.47
C THR A 26 -35.93 7.92 9.27
N GLY A 27 -34.86 7.13 9.48
CA GLY A 27 -33.48 7.66 9.39
C GLY A 27 -32.73 7.60 8.03
N ARG A 28 -33.31 7.01 6.96
CA ARG A 28 -32.53 6.68 5.73
C ARG A 28 -32.49 7.77 4.66
N THR A 29 -33.51 8.60 4.54
CA THR A 29 -33.58 9.67 3.51
C THR A 29 -32.58 10.80 3.78
N VAL A 30 -32.24 11.04 5.06
CA VAL A 30 -31.27 12.07 5.51
C VAL A 30 -29.82 11.71 5.13
N ALA A 31 -29.54 10.46 4.73
CA ALA A 31 -28.19 10.02 4.36
C ALA A 31 -27.79 10.37 2.92
N ALA A 32 -28.75 10.63 2.02
CA ALA A 32 -28.49 10.90 0.60
C ALA A 32 -27.74 12.23 0.37
N ASP A 33 -28.16 13.28 1.07
CA ASP A 33 -27.59 14.63 0.98
C ASP A 33 -26.24 14.75 1.73
N ARG A 34 -25.81 13.68 2.42
CA ARG A 34 -24.56 13.62 3.19
C ARG A 34 -23.45 12.82 2.51
N LEU A 35 -23.72 12.18 1.36
CA LEU A 35 -22.66 11.51 0.61
C LEU A 35 -21.81 12.55 -0.13
N PRO A 36 -20.46 12.42 -0.08
CA PRO A 36 -19.58 13.31 -0.84
C PRO A 36 -19.85 13.17 -2.35
N ALA A 37 -19.53 14.23 -3.11
CA ALA A 37 -19.75 14.24 -4.56
C ALA A 37 -19.11 13.02 -5.28
N GLU A 38 -17.99 12.53 -4.74
CA GLU A 38 -17.34 11.29 -5.16
C GLU A 38 -16.90 10.44 -3.96
N ILE A 39 -16.88 9.12 -4.14
CA ILE A 39 -16.27 8.18 -3.20
C ILE A 39 -15.10 7.50 -3.93
N PRO A 40 -13.85 7.96 -3.74
CA PRO A 40 -12.71 7.53 -4.55
C PRO A 40 -12.32 6.07 -4.28
N LEU A 41 -12.41 5.62 -3.02
CA LEU A 41 -12.09 4.23 -2.68
C LEU A 41 -13.25 3.31 -3.04
N ARG A 42 -13.01 2.39 -3.98
CA ARG A 42 -14.03 1.46 -4.52
C ARG A 42 -14.62 0.55 -3.45
N GLU A 43 -13.82 0.15 -2.46
CA GLU A 43 -14.29 -0.64 -1.32
C GLU A 43 -15.21 0.16 -0.40
N SER A 44 -14.83 1.39 -0.02
CA SER A 44 -15.70 2.29 0.77
C SER A 44 -16.99 2.62 0.02
N LYS A 45 -16.91 2.83 -1.29
CA LYS A 45 -18.07 3.04 -2.16
C LYS A 45 -19.06 1.88 -2.03
N ALA A 46 -18.57 0.64 -2.09
CA ALA A 46 -19.44 -0.53 -1.95
C ALA A 46 -20.07 -0.64 -0.54
N LEU A 47 -19.30 -0.38 0.52
CA LEU A 47 -19.79 -0.38 1.90
C LEU A 47 -20.88 0.68 2.13
N ALA A 48 -20.70 1.87 1.57
CA ALA A 48 -21.65 2.98 1.71
C ALA A 48 -22.95 2.75 0.93
N LEU A 49 -22.87 2.19 -0.29
CA LEU A 49 -24.01 2.07 -1.20
C LEU A 49 -24.80 0.77 -1.06
N ALA A 50 -24.18 -0.33 -0.63
CA ALA A 50 -24.88 -1.62 -0.53
C ALA A 50 -26.15 -1.58 0.36
N PRO A 51 -26.18 -0.87 1.51
CA PRO A 51 -27.39 -0.72 2.32
C PRO A 51 -28.54 0.03 1.63
N LEU A 52 -28.24 0.81 0.58
CA LEU A 52 -29.21 1.64 -0.15
C LEU A 52 -29.88 0.88 -1.30
N LEU A 53 -29.37 -0.30 -1.67
CA LEU A 53 -29.83 -1.00 -2.88
C LEU A 53 -31.26 -1.54 -2.75
N ASP A 54 -31.69 -1.94 -1.55
CA ASP A 54 -33.00 -2.56 -1.34
C ASP A 54 -34.15 -1.53 -1.25
N ASP A 55 -33.85 -0.28 -0.92
CA ASP A 55 -34.84 0.77 -0.78
C ASP A 55 -35.10 1.49 -2.13
N ALA A 56 -36.38 1.73 -2.44
CA ALA A 56 -36.79 2.36 -3.69
C ALA A 56 -36.38 3.84 -3.76
N GLY A 57 -36.43 4.55 -2.63
CA GLY A 57 -36.12 5.98 -2.58
C GLY A 57 -34.64 6.29 -2.81
N THR A 58 -33.75 5.35 -2.47
CA THR A 58 -32.29 5.55 -2.50
C THR A 58 -31.58 4.84 -3.65
N ARG A 59 -32.26 3.96 -4.39
CA ARG A 59 -31.74 3.29 -5.59
C ARG A 59 -31.14 4.22 -6.67
N PRO A 60 -31.72 5.40 -6.98
CA PRO A 60 -31.11 6.33 -7.94
C PRO A 60 -29.70 6.80 -7.54
N LEU A 61 -29.40 6.85 -6.23
CA LEU A 61 -28.06 7.19 -5.73
C LEU A 61 -27.05 6.09 -6.05
N VAL A 62 -27.45 4.82 -5.94
CA VAL A 62 -26.58 3.69 -6.32
C VAL A 62 -26.19 3.80 -7.80
N ALA A 63 -27.14 4.12 -8.67
CA ALA A 63 -26.90 4.31 -10.10
C ALA A 63 -26.00 5.51 -10.42
N ARG A 64 -25.98 6.53 -9.56
CA ARG A 64 -25.08 7.69 -9.69
C ARG A 64 -23.62 7.32 -9.43
N TYR A 65 -23.35 6.48 -8.43
CA TYR A 65 -21.97 6.21 -7.97
C TYR A 65 -21.37 4.92 -8.53
N ALA A 66 -22.18 3.91 -8.87
CA ALA A 66 -21.70 2.63 -9.41
C ALA A 66 -21.55 2.71 -10.94
N ASP A 67 -20.31 2.91 -11.39
CA ASP A 67 -19.92 3.22 -12.77
C ASP A 67 -19.16 2.09 -13.47
N THR A 68 -18.90 0.98 -12.78
CA THR A 68 -18.20 -0.20 -13.34
C THR A 68 -18.92 -1.49 -12.98
N ALA A 69 -18.70 -2.54 -13.76
CA ALA A 69 -19.27 -3.83 -13.43
C ALA A 69 -18.67 -4.33 -12.09
N THR A 70 -17.37 -4.12 -11.88
CA THR A 70 -16.72 -4.52 -10.62
C THR A 70 -17.35 -3.83 -9.41
N ASP A 71 -17.76 -2.56 -9.51
CA ASP A 71 -18.48 -1.88 -8.43
C ASP A 71 -19.84 -2.55 -8.13
N VAL A 72 -20.59 -2.95 -9.16
CA VAL A 72 -21.82 -3.76 -8.98
C VAL A 72 -21.53 -5.08 -8.28
N LEU A 73 -20.45 -5.76 -8.65
CA LEU A 73 -20.06 -7.01 -8.00
C LEU A 73 -19.72 -6.80 -6.52
N ARG A 74 -19.00 -5.73 -6.16
CA ARG A 74 -18.72 -5.36 -4.76
C ARG A 74 -19.99 -5.06 -3.97
N LEU A 75 -20.93 -4.33 -4.57
CA LEU A 75 -22.23 -4.04 -3.93
C LEU A 75 -22.99 -5.32 -3.60
N LEU A 76 -23.03 -6.27 -4.54
CA LEU A 76 -23.68 -7.57 -4.35
C LEU A 76 -22.96 -8.42 -3.29
N ALA A 77 -21.62 -8.34 -3.23
CA ALA A 77 -20.83 -9.00 -2.20
C ALA A 77 -21.18 -8.46 -0.80
N VAL A 78 -21.09 -7.15 -0.61
CA VAL A 78 -21.39 -6.48 0.67
C VAL A 78 -22.83 -6.71 1.12
N ARG A 79 -23.80 -6.55 0.21
CA ARG A 79 -25.22 -6.82 0.50
C ARG A 79 -25.44 -8.26 0.98
N SER A 80 -24.61 -9.19 0.51
CA SER A 80 -24.69 -10.60 0.89
C SER A 80 -23.94 -10.94 2.18
N GLY A 81 -23.29 -9.96 2.83
CA GLY A 81 -22.46 -10.14 4.02
C GLY A 81 -21.01 -10.52 3.73
N GLY A 82 -20.55 -10.39 2.48
CA GLY A 82 -19.15 -10.57 2.09
C GLY A 82 -18.34 -9.27 2.10
N ASP A 83 -17.03 -9.38 1.87
CA ASP A 83 -16.10 -8.25 1.83
C ASP A 83 -16.07 -7.56 0.44
N PRO A 84 -16.01 -6.22 0.37
CA PRO A 84 -15.84 -5.50 -0.90
C PRO A 84 -14.49 -5.72 -1.61
N ASP A 85 -13.50 -6.38 -0.98
CA ASP A 85 -12.21 -6.70 -1.59
C ASP A 85 -12.27 -7.82 -2.64
N LEU A 86 -13.37 -8.60 -2.65
CA LEU A 86 -13.62 -9.73 -3.54
C LEU A 86 -12.55 -10.85 -3.49
N LEU A 87 -11.77 -10.94 -2.40
CA LEU A 87 -10.76 -11.99 -2.24
C LEU A 87 -11.40 -13.36 -2.08
N GLU A 88 -12.48 -13.43 -1.31
CA GLU A 88 -13.31 -14.62 -1.21
C GLU A 88 -14.60 -14.46 -2.00
N PRO A 89 -14.99 -15.47 -2.80
CA PRO A 89 -16.23 -15.39 -3.56
C PRO A 89 -17.42 -15.41 -2.60
N PRO A 90 -18.23 -14.34 -2.52
CA PRO A 90 -19.34 -14.26 -1.56
C PRO A 90 -20.40 -15.32 -1.87
N ARG A 91 -21.10 -15.79 -0.83
CA ARG A 91 -22.38 -16.49 -1.01
C ARG A 91 -23.45 -15.45 -1.30
N LEU A 92 -23.85 -15.33 -2.57
CA LEU A 92 -24.77 -14.29 -2.99
C LEU A 92 -26.20 -14.56 -2.49
N ARG A 93 -26.84 -13.52 -1.94
CA ARG A 93 -28.27 -13.56 -1.58
C ARG A 93 -29.14 -13.33 -2.81
N GLY A 94 -30.37 -13.83 -2.77
CA GLY A 94 -31.37 -13.57 -3.80
C GLY A 94 -31.66 -12.06 -3.98
N LEU A 95 -32.14 -11.71 -5.17
CA LEU A 95 -32.54 -10.35 -5.54
C LEU A 95 -34.05 -10.28 -5.76
N THR A 96 -34.66 -9.18 -5.33
CA THR A 96 -36.06 -8.90 -5.71
C THR A 96 -36.11 -8.52 -7.20
N ARG A 97 -37.27 -8.75 -7.84
CA ARG A 97 -37.46 -8.40 -9.26
C ARG A 97 -37.15 -6.92 -9.57
N PRO A 98 -37.54 -5.93 -8.74
CA PRO A 98 -37.16 -4.53 -8.95
C PRO A 98 -35.65 -4.30 -8.93
N VAL A 99 -34.94 -4.82 -7.92
CA VAL A 99 -33.47 -4.67 -7.81
C VAL A 99 -32.77 -5.30 -9.02
N ARG A 100 -33.21 -6.48 -9.45
CA ARG A 100 -32.69 -7.15 -10.64
C ARG A 100 -32.81 -6.28 -11.90
N ARG A 101 -33.97 -5.64 -12.10
CA ARG A 101 -34.20 -4.75 -13.26
C ARG A 101 -33.28 -3.54 -13.24
N GLU A 102 -33.13 -2.89 -12.09
CA GLU A 102 -32.24 -1.72 -11.94
C GLU A 102 -30.77 -2.08 -12.21
N LEU A 103 -30.30 -3.19 -11.67
CA LEU A 103 -28.93 -3.66 -11.91
C LEU A 103 -28.70 -4.03 -13.38
N LEU A 104 -29.69 -4.63 -14.05
CA LEU A 104 -29.60 -4.90 -15.49
C LEU A 104 -29.56 -3.59 -16.30
N VAL A 105 -30.40 -2.60 -15.98
CA VAL A 105 -30.35 -1.27 -16.61
C VAL A 105 -28.99 -0.62 -16.41
N LEU A 106 -28.46 -0.66 -15.19
CA LEU A 106 -27.16 -0.06 -14.86
C LEU A 106 -26.03 -0.73 -15.65
N LEU A 107 -25.96 -2.06 -15.65
CA LEU A 107 -24.93 -2.80 -16.39
C LEU A 107 -25.05 -2.61 -17.91
N ASP A 108 -26.27 -2.55 -18.44
CA ASP A 108 -26.52 -2.40 -19.88
C ASP A 108 -26.13 -1.01 -20.41
N ARG A 109 -26.06 0.01 -19.54
CA ARG A 109 -25.57 1.35 -19.88
C ARG A 109 -24.05 1.41 -20.04
N LEU A 110 -23.30 0.49 -19.44
CA LEU A 110 -21.84 0.48 -19.49
C LEU A 110 -21.33 0.17 -20.90
N ASP A 111 -20.18 0.74 -21.28
CA ASP A 111 -19.48 0.35 -22.51
C ASP A 111 -19.24 -1.17 -22.54
N PHE A 112 -19.55 -1.81 -23.66
CA PHE A 112 -19.53 -3.27 -23.77
C PHE A 112 -18.12 -3.83 -23.55
N ALA A 113 -17.09 -3.21 -24.11
CA ALA A 113 -15.72 -3.70 -24.00
C ALA A 113 -15.24 -3.65 -22.54
N ARG A 114 -15.54 -2.55 -21.82
CA ARG A 114 -15.25 -2.42 -20.39
C ARG A 114 -16.05 -3.41 -19.54
N LEU A 115 -17.35 -3.55 -19.80
CA LEU A 115 -18.22 -4.52 -19.11
C LEU A 115 -17.69 -5.94 -19.26
N ALA A 116 -17.40 -6.37 -20.49
CA ALA A 116 -16.91 -7.72 -20.77
C ALA A 116 -15.53 -7.98 -20.12
N GLU A 117 -14.64 -6.98 -20.12
CA GLU A 117 -13.32 -7.10 -19.50
C GLU A 117 -13.40 -7.18 -17.96
N ASP A 118 -14.21 -6.32 -17.32
CA ASP A 118 -14.44 -6.38 -15.87
C ASP A 118 -15.06 -7.71 -15.46
N MET A 119 -16.01 -8.22 -16.25
CA MET A 119 -16.61 -9.53 -16.01
C MET A 119 -15.58 -10.66 -16.13
N ALA A 120 -14.68 -10.57 -17.10
CA ALA A 120 -13.59 -11.53 -17.30
C ALA A 120 -12.54 -11.52 -16.18
N ARG A 121 -12.38 -10.41 -15.42
CA ARG A 121 -11.52 -10.36 -14.23
C ARG A 121 -12.05 -11.20 -13.08
N HIS A 122 -13.36 -11.34 -12.96
CA HIS A 122 -14.01 -12.11 -11.88
C HIS A 122 -15.00 -13.16 -12.42
N PRO A 123 -14.54 -14.09 -13.29
CA PRO A 123 -15.44 -14.85 -14.14
C PRO A 123 -16.32 -15.83 -13.35
N ARG A 124 -15.78 -16.42 -12.27
CA ARG A 124 -16.55 -17.32 -11.39
C ARG A 124 -17.63 -16.57 -10.61
N ALA A 125 -17.31 -15.38 -10.09
CA ALA A 125 -18.24 -14.58 -9.33
C ALA A 125 -19.38 -14.08 -10.22
N TRP A 126 -19.06 -13.60 -11.42
CA TRP A 126 -20.08 -13.16 -12.38
C TRP A 126 -20.98 -14.29 -12.88
N LYS A 127 -20.46 -15.50 -13.10
CA LYS A 127 -21.32 -16.64 -13.46
C LYS A 127 -22.42 -16.88 -12.42
N ARG A 128 -22.08 -16.80 -11.12
CA ARG A 128 -23.02 -16.86 -9.99
C ARG A 128 -23.97 -15.65 -9.95
N VAL A 129 -23.48 -14.43 -10.17
CA VAL A 129 -24.35 -13.24 -10.29
C VAL A 129 -25.40 -13.45 -11.38
N GLY A 130 -25.02 -14.05 -12.51
CA GLY A 130 -25.96 -14.33 -13.60
C GLY A 130 -27.03 -15.37 -13.25
N GLU A 131 -26.86 -16.18 -12.20
CA GLU A 131 -27.89 -17.12 -11.72
C GLU A 131 -29.01 -16.37 -10.99
N ILE A 132 -28.69 -15.29 -10.26
CA ILE A 132 -29.66 -14.46 -9.52
C ILE A 132 -30.17 -13.25 -10.32
N LEU A 133 -29.39 -12.79 -11.31
CA LEU A 133 -29.72 -11.63 -12.14
C LEU A 133 -30.58 -11.99 -13.36
N HIS A 134 -30.57 -13.25 -13.79
CA HIS A 134 -31.34 -13.76 -14.93
C HIS A 134 -31.25 -12.87 -16.20
N PRO A 135 -30.03 -12.61 -16.73
CA PRO A 135 -29.80 -11.63 -17.79
C PRO A 135 -30.50 -11.95 -19.12
N PHE A 136 -30.91 -13.22 -19.33
CA PHE A 136 -31.58 -13.65 -20.56
C PHE A 136 -33.10 -13.45 -20.54
N GLU A 137 -33.76 -13.32 -19.38
CA GLU A 137 -35.22 -13.10 -19.30
C GLU A 137 -35.64 -11.78 -19.97
N GLY A 138 -34.78 -10.77 -19.91
CA GLY A 138 -35.00 -9.43 -20.45
C GLY A 138 -34.08 -9.05 -21.61
N ALA A 139 -33.51 -10.02 -22.34
CA ALA A 139 -32.43 -9.76 -23.31
C ALA A 139 -32.79 -8.73 -24.40
N HIS A 140 -34.07 -8.59 -24.77
CA HIS A 140 -34.52 -7.57 -25.73
C HIS A 140 -34.45 -6.12 -25.19
N ARG A 141 -34.46 -5.95 -23.86
CA ARG A 141 -34.34 -4.63 -23.19
C ARG A 141 -32.93 -4.34 -22.72
N HIS A 142 -32.14 -5.40 -22.49
CA HIS A 142 -30.80 -5.35 -21.92
C HIS A 142 -29.86 -6.23 -22.74
N ALA A 143 -29.76 -5.94 -24.04
CA ALA A 143 -29.07 -6.79 -25.00
C ALA A 143 -27.55 -6.82 -24.77
N ARG A 144 -26.97 -5.71 -24.31
CA ARG A 144 -25.52 -5.57 -24.09
C ARG A 144 -25.06 -6.40 -22.90
N VAL A 145 -25.78 -6.33 -21.77
CA VAL A 145 -25.48 -7.17 -20.61
C VAL A 145 -25.79 -8.64 -20.89
N ALA A 146 -26.86 -8.95 -21.63
CA ALA A 146 -27.13 -10.32 -22.07
C ALA A 146 -25.97 -10.87 -22.93
N LEU A 147 -25.46 -10.08 -23.88
CA LEU A 147 -24.28 -10.42 -24.67
C LEU A 147 -23.04 -10.66 -23.81
N ALA A 148 -22.77 -9.79 -22.82
CA ALA A 148 -21.63 -9.95 -21.93
C ALA A 148 -21.70 -11.28 -21.14
N PHE A 149 -22.89 -11.65 -20.65
CA PHE A 149 -23.11 -12.94 -19.99
C PHE A 149 -23.00 -14.13 -20.94
N ALA A 150 -23.46 -14.00 -22.20
CA ALA A 150 -23.32 -15.03 -23.21
C ALA A 150 -21.85 -15.32 -23.53
N VAL A 151 -21.04 -14.28 -23.71
CA VAL A 151 -19.58 -14.40 -23.91
C VAL A 151 -18.92 -15.02 -22.67
N LEU A 152 -19.24 -14.53 -21.47
CA LEU A 152 -18.66 -15.03 -20.21
C LEU A 152 -18.95 -16.54 -19.97
N ARG A 153 -20.17 -16.97 -20.31
CA ARG A 153 -20.60 -18.38 -20.18
C ARG A 153 -20.16 -19.24 -21.35
N GLY A 154 -19.73 -18.63 -22.46
CA GLY A 154 -19.54 -19.31 -23.73
C GLY A 154 -20.83 -19.92 -24.23
N THR A 155 -21.96 -19.23 -24.10
CA THR A 155 -23.27 -19.72 -24.55
C THR A 155 -23.21 -20.10 -26.02
N ARG A 156 -23.71 -21.31 -26.35
CA ARG A 156 -23.89 -21.72 -27.74
C ARG A 156 -25.06 -20.95 -28.33
N LEU A 157 -24.86 -20.43 -29.54
CA LEU A 157 -25.89 -19.78 -30.31
C LEU A 157 -26.64 -20.84 -31.13
N ASP A 158 -27.95 -20.66 -31.18
CA ASP A 158 -28.91 -21.43 -31.97
C ASP A 158 -29.88 -20.45 -32.66
N ASP A 159 -30.76 -20.96 -33.50
CA ASP A 159 -31.75 -20.15 -34.24
C ASP A 159 -32.92 -19.65 -33.36
N THR A 160 -32.73 -19.58 -32.04
CA THR A 160 -33.73 -19.06 -31.12
C THR A 160 -33.79 -17.53 -31.15
N ARG A 161 -34.88 -16.97 -30.61
CA ARG A 161 -35.02 -15.53 -30.39
C ARG A 161 -33.86 -14.94 -29.60
N LEU A 162 -33.33 -15.66 -28.61
CA LEU A 162 -32.17 -15.21 -27.83
C LEU A 162 -30.92 -15.18 -28.72
N GLY A 163 -30.67 -16.23 -29.50
CA GLY A 163 -29.56 -16.29 -30.46
C GLY A 163 -29.56 -15.10 -31.43
N GLY A 164 -30.72 -14.79 -32.02
CA GLY A 164 -30.89 -13.64 -32.90
C GLY A 164 -30.61 -12.28 -32.23
N ILE A 165 -31.07 -12.08 -30.99
CA ILE A 165 -30.78 -10.85 -30.22
C ILE A 165 -29.28 -10.73 -29.95
N LEU A 166 -28.63 -11.82 -29.52
CA LEU A 166 -27.21 -11.82 -29.20
C LEU A 166 -26.34 -11.57 -30.44
N LEU A 167 -26.68 -12.15 -31.59
CA LEU A 167 -25.99 -11.90 -32.86
C LEU A 167 -26.16 -10.46 -33.34
N ALA A 168 -27.39 -9.93 -33.26
CA ALA A 168 -27.66 -8.55 -33.64
C ALA A 168 -26.90 -7.55 -32.76
N GLU A 169 -26.82 -7.79 -31.44
CA GLU A 169 -26.03 -6.96 -30.55
C GLU A 169 -24.53 -7.14 -30.78
N ALA A 170 -24.04 -8.37 -30.99
CA ALA A 170 -22.63 -8.64 -31.27
C ALA A 170 -22.13 -7.88 -32.52
N GLY A 171 -22.96 -7.76 -33.56
CA GLY A 171 -22.65 -6.99 -34.77
C GLY A 171 -22.40 -5.50 -34.53
N ARG A 172 -22.78 -4.96 -33.36
CA ARG A 172 -22.51 -3.56 -32.97
C ARG A 172 -21.13 -3.38 -32.33
N HIS A 173 -20.43 -4.46 -31.99
CA HIS A 173 -19.19 -4.42 -31.22
C HIS A 173 -18.03 -5.08 -32.00
N ALA A 174 -17.11 -4.26 -32.52
CA ALA A 174 -15.96 -4.74 -33.30
C ALA A 174 -15.02 -5.70 -32.50
N CYS A 175 -15.08 -5.67 -31.17
CA CYS A 175 -14.32 -6.56 -30.31
C CYS A 175 -14.95 -7.95 -30.15
N VAL A 176 -16.14 -8.21 -30.69
CA VAL A 176 -16.83 -9.50 -30.61
C VAL A 176 -16.67 -10.27 -31.92
N ARG A 177 -16.37 -11.57 -31.82
CA ARG A 177 -16.26 -12.48 -32.97
C ARG A 177 -17.05 -13.74 -32.72
N LEU A 178 -17.70 -14.23 -33.77
CA LEU A 178 -18.28 -15.57 -33.79
C LEU A 178 -17.18 -16.59 -34.09
N VAL A 179 -17.01 -17.57 -33.21
CA VAL A 179 -16.06 -18.67 -33.37
C VAL A 179 -16.84 -19.97 -33.25
N GLY A 180 -17.12 -20.60 -34.39
CA GLY A 180 -18.08 -21.71 -34.47
C GLY A 180 -19.49 -21.24 -34.07
N ASP A 181 -20.05 -21.88 -33.05
CA ASP A 181 -21.36 -21.57 -32.49
C ASP A 181 -21.30 -20.63 -31.26
N ARG A 182 -20.17 -19.97 -30.99
CA ARG A 182 -19.97 -19.17 -29.75
C ARG A 182 -19.39 -17.80 -30.01
N LEU A 183 -19.84 -16.83 -29.23
CA LEU A 183 -19.30 -15.47 -29.23
C LEU A 183 -18.08 -15.38 -28.32
N ARG A 184 -17.01 -14.73 -28.82
CA ARG A 184 -15.77 -14.46 -28.10
C ARG A 184 -15.48 -12.96 -28.15
N VAL A 185 -14.87 -12.44 -27.09
CA VAL A 185 -14.42 -11.05 -27.04
C VAL A 185 -12.89 -10.98 -27.14
N VAL A 186 -12.39 -10.09 -27.99
CA VAL A 186 -10.99 -9.68 -28.02
C VAL A 186 -10.85 -8.51 -27.06
N THR A 187 -10.33 -8.78 -25.86
CA THR A 187 -10.18 -7.72 -24.85
C THR A 187 -9.03 -6.78 -25.18
N TRP A 188 -9.03 -5.59 -24.59
CA TRP A 188 -7.88 -4.68 -24.67
C TRP A 188 -6.60 -5.35 -24.15
N GLN A 189 -6.70 -6.07 -23.03
CA GLN A 189 -5.59 -6.79 -22.42
C GLN A 189 -5.02 -7.86 -23.37
N SER A 190 -5.87 -8.60 -24.07
CA SER A 190 -5.42 -9.60 -25.06
C SER A 190 -4.63 -8.97 -26.22
N ARG A 191 -5.04 -7.78 -26.68
CA ARG A 191 -4.31 -7.04 -27.74
C ARG A 191 -2.94 -6.56 -27.26
N VAL A 192 -2.84 -6.12 -26.00
CA VAL A 192 -1.56 -5.72 -25.40
C VAL A 192 -0.62 -6.92 -25.28
N GLU A 193 -1.10 -8.04 -24.74
CA GLU A 193 -0.28 -9.26 -24.61
C GLU A 193 0.15 -9.83 -25.97
N ASP A 194 -0.71 -9.75 -27.00
CA ASP A 194 -0.34 -10.12 -28.37
C ASP A 194 0.77 -9.23 -28.94
N ALA A 195 0.64 -7.90 -28.82
CA ALA A 195 1.66 -6.97 -29.28
C ALA A 195 3.00 -7.18 -28.55
N LEU A 196 2.95 -7.32 -27.22
CA LEU A 196 4.12 -7.63 -26.41
C LEU A 196 4.72 -8.98 -26.82
N GLY A 197 3.90 -10.03 -27.01
CA GLY A 197 4.34 -11.37 -27.39
C GLY A 197 5.04 -11.42 -28.75
N ARG A 198 4.64 -10.54 -29.68
CA ARG A 198 5.30 -10.33 -30.98
C ARG A 198 6.48 -9.37 -30.93
N TRP A 199 6.87 -8.90 -29.74
CA TRP A 199 7.92 -7.89 -29.53
C TRP A 199 7.66 -6.57 -30.28
N ASP A 200 6.40 -6.28 -30.63
CA ASP A 200 5.98 -5.04 -31.27
C ASP A 200 5.77 -3.97 -30.19
N THR A 201 6.87 -3.39 -29.72
CA THR A 201 6.85 -2.39 -28.65
C THR A 201 6.15 -1.09 -29.07
N THR A 202 6.12 -0.78 -30.36
CA THR A 202 5.42 0.39 -30.89
C THR A 202 3.89 0.21 -30.77
N ALA A 203 3.37 -0.93 -31.23
CA ALA A 203 1.95 -1.23 -31.06
C ALA A 203 1.57 -1.36 -29.58
N ALA A 204 2.42 -1.99 -28.77
CA ALA A 204 2.20 -2.12 -27.33
C ALA A 204 2.18 -0.74 -26.64
N ALA A 205 3.12 0.16 -26.94
CA ALA A 205 3.16 1.52 -26.40
C ALA A 205 1.90 2.32 -26.75
N ARG A 206 1.44 2.22 -27.99
CA ARG A 206 0.19 2.87 -28.44
C ARG A 206 -1.03 2.35 -27.67
N LEU A 207 -1.19 1.04 -27.55
CA LEU A 207 -2.29 0.42 -26.80
C LEU A 207 -2.25 0.76 -25.31
N LEU A 208 -1.05 0.71 -24.71
CA LEU A 208 -0.83 1.05 -23.30
C LEU A 208 -1.10 2.53 -23.01
N GLY A 209 -0.82 3.43 -23.96
CA GLY A 209 -1.15 4.85 -23.89
C GLY A 209 -2.64 5.14 -23.70
N GLU A 210 -3.53 4.23 -24.11
CA GLU A 210 -4.99 4.34 -23.87
C GLU A 210 -5.35 4.19 -22.38
N ARG A 211 -4.45 3.59 -21.58
CA ARG A 211 -4.65 3.32 -20.14
C ARG A 211 -3.38 3.69 -19.37
N PRO A 212 -3.20 4.99 -19.01
CA PRO A 212 -1.98 5.52 -18.42
C PRO A 212 -1.41 4.70 -17.25
N GLY A 213 -2.26 4.33 -16.29
CA GLY A 213 -1.84 3.52 -15.15
C GLY A 213 -1.32 2.12 -15.51
N GLU A 214 -1.74 1.54 -16.64
CA GLU A 214 -1.21 0.26 -17.11
C GLU A 214 0.10 0.43 -17.89
N LEU A 215 0.25 1.54 -18.62
CA LEU A 215 1.53 1.90 -19.26
C LEU A 215 2.65 1.96 -18.22
N LEU A 216 2.46 2.71 -17.12
CA LEU A 216 3.51 2.82 -16.09
C LEU A 216 3.79 1.47 -15.40
N ARG A 217 2.77 0.66 -15.14
CA ARG A 217 2.95 -0.69 -14.55
C ARG A 217 3.74 -1.64 -15.45
N ARG A 218 3.68 -1.45 -16.77
CA ARG A 218 4.37 -2.27 -17.78
C ARG A 218 5.57 -1.58 -18.42
N LEU A 219 5.96 -0.40 -17.91
CA LEU A 219 7.01 0.40 -18.52
C LEU A 219 8.35 -0.35 -18.56
N ASP A 220 8.75 -0.97 -17.45
CA ASP A 220 9.97 -1.78 -17.39
C ASP A 220 9.97 -2.90 -18.45
N LEU A 221 8.87 -3.64 -18.57
CA LEU A 221 8.73 -4.71 -19.56
C LEU A 221 8.81 -4.17 -20.99
N LEU A 222 8.15 -3.05 -21.25
CA LEU A 222 8.13 -2.39 -22.56
C LEU A 222 9.53 -1.92 -22.97
N LEU A 223 10.25 -1.28 -22.04
CA LEU A 223 11.62 -0.82 -22.26
C LEU A 223 12.59 -2.00 -22.45
N ALA A 224 12.47 -3.03 -21.61
CA ALA A 224 13.30 -4.23 -21.71
C ALA A 224 13.11 -4.95 -23.05
N ARG A 225 11.87 -5.05 -23.55
CA ARG A 225 11.57 -5.66 -24.85
C ARG A 225 11.98 -4.81 -26.05
N SER A 226 12.17 -3.51 -25.88
CA SER A 226 12.59 -2.64 -26.99
C SER A 226 14.02 -2.92 -27.46
N GLY A 227 14.88 -3.43 -26.57
CA GLY A 227 16.31 -3.65 -26.85
C GLY A 227 17.10 -2.38 -27.18
N SER A 228 16.49 -1.19 -27.04
CA SER A 228 17.09 0.09 -27.44
C SER A 228 18.11 0.59 -26.42
N ALA A 229 19.17 1.22 -26.89
CA ALA A 229 20.19 1.87 -26.04
C ALA A 229 19.73 3.24 -25.49
N THR A 230 18.71 3.85 -26.10
CA THR A 230 18.09 5.12 -25.70
C THR A 230 16.57 4.96 -25.60
N LEU A 231 15.90 5.86 -24.88
CA LEU A 231 14.44 5.80 -24.73
C LEU A 231 13.76 5.81 -26.12
N PRO A 232 13.01 4.75 -26.50
CA PRO A 232 12.37 4.70 -27.82
C PRO A 232 11.31 5.79 -27.97
N GLU A 233 11.30 6.47 -29.11
CA GLU A 233 10.39 7.60 -29.38
C GLU A 233 8.90 7.24 -29.17
N PRO A 234 8.37 6.10 -29.66
CA PRO A 234 6.97 5.75 -29.43
C PRO A 234 6.62 5.57 -27.94
N VAL A 235 7.59 5.15 -27.13
CA VAL A 235 7.43 5.00 -25.68
C VAL A 235 7.51 6.36 -24.99
N ALA A 236 8.46 7.22 -25.39
CA ALA A 236 8.59 8.59 -24.89
C ALA A 236 7.31 9.40 -25.12
N GLU A 237 6.76 9.35 -26.33
CA GLU A 237 5.50 9.99 -26.67
C GLU A 237 4.31 9.44 -25.86
N ALA A 238 4.22 8.11 -25.72
CA ALA A 238 3.17 7.48 -24.94
C ALA A 238 3.26 7.91 -23.46
N LEU A 239 4.47 7.99 -22.91
CA LEU A 239 4.72 8.50 -21.56
C LEU A 239 4.31 9.96 -21.43
N ALA A 240 4.73 10.84 -22.34
CA ALA A 240 4.40 12.26 -22.31
C ALA A 240 2.88 12.50 -22.28
N ARG A 241 2.10 11.71 -23.03
CA ARG A 241 0.63 11.79 -23.02
C ARG A 241 0.00 11.16 -21.78
N ALA A 242 0.55 10.06 -21.27
CA ALA A 242 -0.01 9.31 -20.15
C ALA A 242 0.30 9.95 -18.78
N LEU A 243 1.47 10.55 -18.64
CA LEU A 243 1.98 11.07 -17.39
C LEU A 243 1.00 12.04 -16.75
N PRO A 244 0.42 13.07 -17.41
CA PRO A 244 -0.55 13.99 -16.80
C PRO A 244 -1.83 13.37 -16.23
N HIS A 245 -2.18 12.14 -16.62
CA HIS A 245 -3.45 11.49 -16.28
C HIS A 245 -3.28 10.26 -15.37
N THR A 246 -2.04 9.97 -14.93
CA THR A 246 -1.75 8.80 -14.10
C THR A 246 -1.94 9.12 -12.62
N ALA A 247 -2.58 8.24 -11.84
CA ALA A 247 -2.64 8.38 -10.39
C ALA A 247 -1.24 8.34 -9.73
N SER A 248 -1.12 8.83 -8.49
CA SER A 248 0.16 8.87 -7.76
C SER A 248 0.86 7.50 -7.66
N GLY A 249 0.11 6.44 -7.30
CA GLY A 249 0.66 5.11 -7.06
C GLY A 249 1.43 4.50 -8.25
N PRO A 250 0.85 4.38 -9.45
CA PRO A 250 1.58 3.88 -10.63
C PRO A 250 2.76 4.76 -11.04
N LEU A 251 2.65 6.08 -10.87
CA LEU A 251 3.73 7.03 -11.15
C LEU A 251 4.95 6.73 -10.27
N LEU A 252 4.74 6.67 -8.97
CA LEU A 252 5.80 6.44 -7.98
C LEU A 252 6.34 5.00 -8.03
N GLY A 253 5.47 4.02 -8.30
CA GLY A 253 5.86 2.64 -8.52
C GLY A 253 6.77 2.46 -9.74
N ALA A 254 6.47 3.14 -10.85
CA ALA A 254 7.33 3.11 -12.05
C ALA A 254 8.66 3.82 -11.81
N TYR A 255 8.65 4.99 -11.17
CA TYR A 255 9.88 5.71 -10.82
C TYR A 255 10.82 4.84 -9.96
N GLY A 256 10.31 4.31 -8.84
CA GLY A 256 11.11 3.48 -7.94
C GLY A 256 11.70 2.24 -8.61
N GLN A 257 10.96 1.61 -9.53
CA GLN A 257 11.51 0.52 -10.32
C GLN A 257 12.64 1.00 -11.23
N LEU A 258 12.45 2.06 -12.02
CA LEU A 258 13.48 2.52 -12.96
C LEU A 258 14.82 2.84 -12.30
N MET A 259 14.80 3.36 -11.07
CA MET A 259 16.03 3.71 -10.33
C MET A 259 16.97 2.54 -10.05
N ILE A 260 16.45 1.30 -10.01
CA ILE A 260 17.26 0.11 -9.70
C ILE A 260 17.52 -0.80 -10.90
N ARG A 261 16.91 -0.51 -12.06
CA ARG A 261 16.86 -1.45 -13.18
C ARG A 261 18.08 -1.46 -14.07
N THR A 262 19.07 -0.60 -13.79
CA THR A 262 20.36 -0.58 -14.48
C THR A 262 21.29 -1.73 -14.08
N ALA A 263 20.97 -2.41 -12.97
CA ALA A 263 21.69 -3.60 -12.51
C ALA A 263 20.79 -4.86 -12.60
N PRO A 264 21.40 -6.06 -12.69
CA PRO A 264 20.66 -7.32 -12.55
C PRO A 264 19.94 -7.39 -11.20
N GLY A 265 18.65 -7.71 -11.23
CA GLY A 265 17.90 -8.00 -10.02
C GLY A 265 18.34 -9.34 -9.42
N ARG A 266 18.12 -9.52 -8.11
CA ARG A 266 18.32 -10.81 -7.43
C ARG A 266 16.99 -11.51 -7.23
N ARG A 267 16.16 -10.95 -6.36
CA ARG A 267 14.85 -11.48 -5.98
C ARG A 267 13.77 -10.44 -6.22
N ARG A 268 12.59 -10.90 -6.62
CA ARG A 268 11.37 -10.10 -6.66
C ARG A 268 10.37 -10.70 -5.69
N VAL A 269 9.93 -9.87 -4.75
CA VAL A 269 8.90 -10.24 -3.78
C VAL A 269 7.59 -9.58 -4.17
N PHE A 270 6.56 -10.41 -4.28
CA PHE A 270 5.18 -10.00 -4.47
C PHE A 270 4.43 -10.19 -3.16
N PHE A 271 3.50 -9.28 -2.89
CA PHE A 271 2.56 -9.40 -1.78
C PHE A 271 1.16 -9.53 -2.35
N PRO A 272 0.75 -10.73 -2.80
CA PRO A 272 -0.59 -10.95 -3.30
C PRO A 272 -1.62 -10.50 -2.25
N ARG A 273 -2.68 -9.85 -2.69
CA ARG A 273 -3.79 -9.52 -1.79
C ARG A 273 -4.37 -10.83 -1.22
N GLY A 274 -4.60 -10.85 0.08
CA GLY A 274 -5.08 -12.01 0.83
C GLY A 274 -5.53 -11.58 2.23
N ARG A 275 -6.26 -12.45 2.95
CA ARG A 275 -6.57 -12.27 4.38
C ARG A 275 -5.31 -12.20 5.25
N VAL A 276 -4.27 -12.87 4.79
CA VAL A 276 -2.95 -12.94 5.40
C VAL A 276 -1.96 -12.34 4.41
N THR A 277 -1.09 -11.45 4.89
CA THR A 277 -0.03 -10.87 4.06
C THR A 277 1.07 -11.89 3.80
N LYS A 278 0.88 -12.69 2.74
CA LYS A 278 1.88 -13.63 2.25
C LYS A 278 2.86 -12.91 1.33
N ALA A 279 4.13 -13.25 1.49
CA ALA A 279 5.17 -12.88 0.54
C ALA A 279 5.44 -14.06 -0.40
N TYR A 280 5.49 -13.77 -1.70
CA TYR A 280 5.85 -14.74 -2.74
C TYR A 280 7.07 -14.21 -3.47
N ALA A 281 8.17 -14.95 -3.41
CA ALA A 281 9.45 -14.54 -3.99
C ALA A 281 9.82 -15.40 -5.19
N VAL A 282 10.39 -14.76 -6.22
CA VAL A 282 10.97 -15.43 -7.39
C VAL A 282 12.31 -14.79 -7.73
N ASP A 283 13.16 -15.53 -8.43
CA ASP A 283 14.39 -14.98 -8.99
C ASP A 283 14.09 -13.96 -10.09
N ASP A 284 14.86 -12.87 -10.14
CA ASP A 284 14.72 -11.85 -11.18
C ASP A 284 15.62 -12.16 -12.37
N HIS A 285 15.05 -12.79 -13.39
CA HIS A 285 15.77 -13.11 -14.63
C HIS A 285 15.67 -12.00 -15.69
N ARG A 286 15.12 -10.83 -15.37
CA ARG A 286 15.00 -9.74 -16.34
C ARG A 286 16.38 -9.12 -16.63
N PRO A 287 16.73 -8.87 -17.90
CA PRO A 287 17.97 -8.19 -18.23
C PRO A 287 17.95 -6.74 -17.68
N PRO A 288 19.10 -6.18 -17.26
CA PRO A 288 19.17 -4.78 -16.87
C PRO A 288 18.79 -3.87 -18.05
N LEU A 289 18.18 -2.73 -17.73
CA LEU A 289 17.91 -1.67 -18.69
C LEU A 289 19.20 -0.84 -18.90
N PRO A 290 19.47 -0.34 -20.12
CA PRO A 290 20.55 0.62 -20.32
C PRO A 290 20.35 1.88 -19.47
N SER A 291 21.42 2.40 -18.88
CA SER A 291 21.35 3.55 -17.95
C SER A 291 20.69 4.79 -18.56
N ARG A 292 20.93 5.05 -19.85
CA ARG A 292 20.29 6.16 -20.59
C ARG A 292 18.78 5.97 -20.74
N VAL A 293 18.30 4.74 -20.86
CA VAL A 293 16.87 4.42 -20.97
C VAL A 293 16.18 4.58 -19.63
N ALA A 294 16.72 3.93 -18.59
CA ALA A 294 16.16 3.97 -17.24
C ALA A 294 16.20 5.40 -16.66
N GLY A 295 17.34 6.08 -16.79
CA GLY A 295 17.53 7.46 -16.34
C GLY A 295 16.56 8.41 -17.02
N ARG A 296 16.49 8.39 -18.36
CA ARG A 296 15.59 9.29 -19.09
C ARG A 296 14.11 9.07 -18.78
N ALA A 297 13.67 7.81 -18.64
CA ALA A 297 12.31 7.52 -18.23
C ALA A 297 12.03 7.99 -16.78
N GLY A 298 13.00 7.83 -15.87
CA GLY A 298 12.91 8.30 -14.49
C GLY A 298 12.83 9.83 -14.40
N GLU A 299 13.63 10.54 -15.18
CA GLU A 299 13.60 12.01 -15.31
C GLU A 299 12.23 12.52 -15.77
N LEU A 300 11.63 11.89 -16.80
CA LEU A 300 10.29 12.28 -17.28
C LEU A 300 9.22 12.12 -16.18
N ILE A 301 9.30 11.05 -15.39
CA ILE A 301 8.37 10.81 -14.28
C ILE A 301 8.59 11.84 -13.16
N ALA A 302 9.84 12.10 -12.78
CA ALA A 302 10.19 13.08 -11.75
C ALA A 302 9.79 14.51 -12.16
N ALA A 303 10.02 14.89 -13.42
CA ALA A 303 9.61 16.17 -13.96
C ALA A 303 8.09 16.35 -13.93
N GLU A 304 7.31 15.31 -14.26
CA GLU A 304 5.85 15.34 -14.10
C GLU A 304 5.45 15.50 -12.63
N ALA A 305 6.10 14.81 -11.69
CA ALA A 305 5.80 14.94 -10.27
C ALA A 305 6.01 16.39 -9.79
N VAL A 306 7.15 17.00 -10.14
CA VAL A 306 7.46 18.40 -9.82
C VAL A 306 6.45 19.35 -10.47
N ARG A 307 6.11 19.14 -11.76
CA ARG A 307 5.12 19.96 -12.48
C ARG A 307 3.76 19.97 -11.75
N ARG A 308 3.26 18.78 -11.35
CA ARG A 308 1.98 18.65 -10.62
C ARG A 308 1.96 19.38 -9.29
N LEU A 309 3.08 19.38 -8.58
CA LEU A 309 3.26 20.08 -7.31
C LEU A 309 3.36 21.59 -7.53
N THR A 310 4.05 22.04 -8.59
CA THR A 310 4.15 23.47 -8.94
C THR A 310 2.78 24.04 -9.31
N GLU A 311 2.00 23.33 -10.10
CA GLU A 311 0.64 23.74 -10.53
C GLU A 311 -0.44 23.54 -9.47
N ARG A 312 -0.11 22.95 -8.32
CA ARG A 312 -1.09 22.73 -7.25
C ARG A 312 -1.49 24.08 -6.65
N ASP A 313 -2.79 24.29 -6.44
CA ASP A 313 -3.29 25.42 -5.66
C ASP A 313 -2.86 25.30 -4.18
N GLY A 314 -2.74 26.44 -3.52
CA GLY A 314 -2.42 26.52 -2.09
C GLY A 314 -1.07 27.18 -1.80
N GLU A 315 -0.59 26.96 -0.57
CA GLU A 315 0.49 27.72 0.02
C GLU A 315 1.87 27.48 -0.61
N ARG A 316 2.61 28.59 -0.82
CA ARG A 316 4.04 28.59 -1.17
C ARG A 316 4.84 28.84 0.11
N TYR A 317 6.06 28.30 0.17
CA TYR A 317 6.90 28.35 1.36
C TYR A 317 8.13 29.23 1.13
N ASP A 318 8.57 29.91 2.18
CA ASP A 318 9.75 30.76 2.16
C ASP A 318 11.03 29.96 2.42
N VAL A 319 10.90 28.81 3.10
CA VAL A 319 12.02 27.94 3.49
C VAL A 319 11.57 26.49 3.59
N ALA A 320 12.43 25.54 3.22
CA ALA A 320 12.22 24.13 3.48
C ALA A 320 13.36 23.51 4.29
N VAL A 321 13.04 22.56 5.17
CA VAL A 321 14.03 21.75 5.90
C VAL A 321 13.70 20.27 5.73
N LEU A 322 14.60 19.52 5.11
CA LEU A 322 14.43 18.12 4.74
C LEU A 322 15.44 17.25 5.47
N ASP A 323 15.03 16.07 5.93
CA ASP A 323 15.90 15.09 6.55
C ASP A 323 16.30 14.01 5.53
N ALA A 324 17.59 13.89 5.21
CA ALA A 324 18.09 12.93 4.24
C ALA A 324 17.79 11.47 4.63
N SER A 325 17.56 11.22 5.93
CA SER A 325 17.17 9.91 6.46
C SER A 325 15.81 9.42 5.92
N LEU A 326 14.99 10.29 5.33
CA LEU A 326 13.76 9.92 4.64
C LEU A 326 14.00 9.02 3.41
N ALA A 327 15.24 8.91 2.93
CA ALA A 327 15.62 8.01 1.84
C ALA A 327 15.48 6.54 2.25
N ASP A 328 15.47 6.26 3.55
CA ASP A 328 15.28 4.92 4.09
C ASP A 328 13.80 4.54 4.26
N LEU A 329 12.87 5.42 3.88
CA LEU A 329 11.42 5.23 4.01
C LEU A 329 10.75 5.22 2.64
N PRO A 330 10.32 4.06 2.12
CA PRO A 330 9.45 4.00 0.95
C PRO A 330 8.16 4.79 1.17
N VAL A 331 7.66 5.46 0.14
CA VAL A 331 6.33 6.06 0.21
C VAL A 331 5.28 4.93 0.25
N PRO A 332 4.26 5.00 1.13
CA PRO A 332 3.25 3.96 1.23
C PRO A 332 2.35 3.96 -0.01
N PHE A 333 2.45 2.92 -0.86
CA PHE A 333 1.55 2.71 -2.00
C PHE A 333 0.67 1.50 -1.79
N ALA A 334 -0.63 1.74 -1.60
CA ALA A 334 -1.66 0.71 -1.47
C ALA A 334 -1.55 -0.22 -0.23
N GLU A 335 -0.60 0.03 0.68
CA GLU A 335 -0.56 -0.62 1.99
C GLU A 335 -1.71 -0.05 2.84
N ARG A 336 -2.81 -0.80 2.95
CA ARG A 336 -3.80 -0.54 4.01
C ARG A 336 -3.14 -0.98 5.31
N ALA A 337 -2.75 -0.02 6.15
CA ALA A 337 -2.45 -0.33 7.54
C ALA A 337 -3.76 -0.82 8.19
N SER A 338 -3.92 -2.14 8.34
CA SER A 338 -5.10 -2.72 9.00
C SER A 338 -4.94 -2.75 10.52
N ALA A 339 -3.71 -2.66 11.02
CA ALA A 339 -3.38 -2.62 12.44
C ALA A 339 -3.02 -1.18 12.84
N ALA A 340 -3.55 -0.72 13.97
CA ALA A 340 -3.06 0.54 14.53
C ALA A 340 -1.58 0.37 14.92
N SER A 341 -0.81 1.41 14.69
CA SER A 341 0.61 1.46 15.02
C SER A 341 0.91 2.84 15.61
N LEU A 342 1.90 2.90 16.50
CA LEU A 342 2.33 4.19 17.07
C LEU A 342 2.81 5.13 15.95
N VAL A 343 3.49 4.54 14.97
CA VAL A 343 4.01 5.18 13.77
C VAL A 343 3.84 4.20 12.61
N ALA A 344 3.16 4.64 11.55
CA ALA A 344 2.96 3.84 10.35
C ALA A 344 4.26 3.79 9.54
N VAL A 345 5.05 2.74 9.75
CA VAL A 345 6.28 2.47 9.01
C VAL A 345 5.94 1.58 7.80
N PRO A 346 6.14 2.05 6.56
CA PRO A 346 5.85 1.25 5.36
C PRO A 346 6.76 0.04 5.27
N ARG A 347 6.26 -1.05 4.68
CA ARG A 347 7.10 -2.24 4.45
C ARG A 347 8.29 -1.89 3.55
N GLY A 348 9.45 -2.46 3.88
CA GLY A 348 10.72 -2.19 3.21
C GLY A 348 11.46 -0.97 3.74
N SER A 349 10.89 -0.25 4.72
CA SER A 349 11.63 0.80 5.43
C SER A 349 12.82 0.20 6.17
N SER A 350 13.92 0.95 6.22
CA SER A 350 15.11 0.58 6.98
C SER A 350 15.28 1.53 8.15
N LEU A 351 15.21 1.04 9.38
CA LEU A 351 15.34 1.86 10.58
C LEU A 351 16.70 1.64 11.25
N PRO A 352 17.39 2.68 11.71
CA PRO A 352 18.63 2.52 12.47
C PRO A 352 18.33 1.81 13.80
N MET A 353 19.19 0.87 14.18
CA MET A 353 19.11 0.24 15.50
C MET A 353 19.73 1.12 16.59
N PRO A 354 19.33 0.96 17.87
CA PRO A 354 19.91 1.66 19.02
C PRO A 354 21.45 1.60 19.07
N ALA A 355 22.08 2.56 19.75
CA ALA A 355 23.54 2.63 19.84
C ALA A 355 24.14 1.45 20.61
N ASP A 356 25.45 1.20 20.47
CA ASP A 356 26.11 0.02 21.06
C ASP A 356 26.02 -0.05 22.60
N GLY A 357 25.75 1.07 23.27
CA GLY A 357 25.51 1.13 24.72
C GLY A 357 24.04 0.91 25.13
N GLU A 358 23.16 0.57 24.19
CA GLU A 358 21.72 0.38 24.41
C GLU A 358 21.31 -1.06 24.07
N THR A 359 20.63 -1.74 24.99
CA THR A 359 20.00 -3.04 24.74
C THR A 359 18.70 -2.83 23.96
N VAL A 360 18.48 -3.64 22.93
CA VAL A 360 17.20 -3.68 22.23
C VAL A 360 16.28 -4.62 23.00
N ARG A 361 15.20 -4.09 23.56
CA ARG A 361 14.18 -4.89 24.21
C ARG A 361 12.98 -5.04 23.29
N LEU A 362 12.76 -6.26 22.83
CA LEU A 362 11.50 -6.66 22.23
C LEU A 362 10.45 -6.81 23.33
N PHE A 363 9.19 -6.51 23.01
CA PHE A 363 8.06 -6.75 23.91
C PHE A 363 6.86 -7.29 23.15
N LEU A 364 6.08 -8.11 23.83
CA LEU A 364 4.82 -8.67 23.38
C LEU A 364 3.81 -8.53 24.52
N HIS A 365 2.63 -8.01 24.24
CA HIS A 365 1.52 -7.98 25.18
C HIS A 365 0.25 -8.50 24.52
N TRP A 366 -0.56 -9.22 25.27
CA TRP A 366 -1.87 -9.65 24.81
C TRP A 366 -2.86 -9.80 25.95
N LEU A 367 -4.12 -9.82 25.56
CA LEU A 367 -5.28 -10.07 26.39
C LEU A 367 -6.06 -11.25 25.78
N GLN A 368 -6.35 -12.28 26.56
CA GLN A 368 -7.09 -13.44 26.07
C GLN A 368 -8.62 -13.25 26.20
N PRO A 369 -9.43 -13.85 25.30
CA PRO A 369 -10.88 -13.92 25.46
C PRO A 369 -11.30 -14.67 26.73
N ARG A 370 -12.49 -14.38 27.26
CA ARG A 370 -12.99 -14.98 28.53
C ARG A 370 -13.02 -16.51 28.54
N SER A 371 -13.30 -17.12 27.39
CA SER A 371 -13.51 -18.58 27.25
C SER A 371 -12.36 -19.31 26.57
N THR A 372 -11.29 -18.59 26.20
CA THR A 372 -10.21 -19.15 25.38
C THR A 372 -8.88 -18.80 26.02
N ARG A 373 -8.11 -19.82 26.45
CA ARG A 373 -6.71 -19.60 26.83
C ARG A 373 -5.94 -19.21 25.57
N VAL A 374 -5.12 -18.18 25.65
CA VAL A 374 -4.27 -17.75 24.54
C VAL A 374 -2.83 -17.74 25.01
N ASP A 375 -2.01 -18.42 24.24
CA ASP A 375 -0.59 -18.63 24.49
C ASP A 375 0.17 -18.00 23.32
N LEU A 376 0.78 -16.84 23.55
CA LEU A 376 1.57 -16.15 22.53
C LEU A 376 3.04 -16.16 22.92
N ASP A 377 3.90 -16.50 21.97
CA ASP A 377 5.34 -16.56 22.15
C ASP A 377 6.04 -15.36 21.51
N LEU A 378 6.95 -14.73 22.25
CA LEU A 378 7.96 -13.83 21.71
C LEU A 378 9.27 -14.58 21.47
N SER A 379 9.71 -14.69 20.23
CA SER A 379 10.91 -15.47 19.86
C SER A 379 11.85 -14.70 18.95
N VAL A 380 13.12 -15.10 18.93
CA VAL A 380 14.08 -14.70 17.89
C VAL A 380 14.76 -15.91 17.28
N ALA A 381 14.89 -15.91 15.95
CA ALA A 381 15.75 -16.82 15.21
C ALA A 381 17.02 -16.09 14.75
N LEU A 382 18.17 -16.76 14.85
CA LEU A 382 19.49 -16.20 14.59
C LEU A 382 20.14 -16.91 13.39
N TYR A 383 20.67 -16.12 12.45
CA TYR A 383 21.31 -16.62 11.24
C TYR A 383 22.68 -15.99 11.01
N ASP A 384 23.57 -16.76 10.37
CA ASP A 384 24.85 -16.28 9.85
C ASP A 384 24.68 -15.48 8.54
N ASP A 385 25.80 -15.12 7.91
CA ASP A 385 25.82 -14.37 6.66
C ASP A 385 25.35 -15.14 5.42
N LEU A 386 25.29 -16.46 5.51
CA LEU A 386 24.77 -17.37 4.50
C LEU A 386 23.33 -17.80 4.78
N TRP A 387 22.64 -17.12 5.71
CA TRP A 387 21.29 -17.45 6.16
C TRP A 387 21.15 -18.87 6.73
N ARG A 388 22.23 -19.45 7.24
CA ARG A 388 22.18 -20.71 7.98
C ARG A 388 21.72 -20.41 9.40
N PHE A 389 20.77 -21.20 9.87
CA PHE A 389 20.29 -21.10 11.25
C PHE A 389 21.40 -21.53 12.22
N ILE A 390 21.75 -20.66 13.15
CA ILE A 390 22.82 -20.91 14.14
C ILE A 390 22.33 -20.90 15.58
N GLY A 391 21.12 -20.40 15.84
CA GLY A 391 20.54 -20.39 17.18
C GLY A 391 19.18 -19.71 17.25
N LEU A 392 18.58 -19.74 18.43
CA LEU A 392 17.32 -19.06 18.76
C LEU A 392 17.35 -18.61 20.22
N CYS A 393 16.40 -17.76 20.61
CA CYS A 393 16.02 -17.53 21.99
C CYS A 393 14.49 -17.42 22.04
N ASP A 394 13.86 -18.28 22.84
CA ASP A 394 12.41 -18.45 22.98
C ASP A 394 12.07 -19.00 24.38
N TYR A 395 10.82 -19.39 24.61
CA TYR A 395 10.36 -19.98 25.87
C TYR A 395 11.09 -21.27 26.28
N THR A 396 11.63 -22.03 25.33
CA THR A 396 12.40 -23.27 25.60
C THR A 396 13.88 -22.99 25.87
N HIS A 397 14.42 -21.91 25.32
CA HIS A 397 15.81 -21.48 25.47
C HIS A 397 15.85 -19.99 25.85
N LEU A 398 15.66 -19.72 27.15
CA LEU A 398 15.55 -18.36 27.69
C LEU A 398 16.83 -17.52 27.59
N GLU A 399 17.96 -18.12 27.21
CA GLU A 399 19.23 -17.42 27.05
C GLU A 399 20.03 -17.96 25.86
N TYR A 400 20.71 -17.07 25.14
CA TYR A 400 21.67 -17.41 24.09
C TYR A 400 23.01 -16.70 24.34
N ALA A 401 24.12 -17.44 24.13
CA ALA A 401 25.51 -16.96 24.21
C ALA A 401 25.84 -16.11 25.45
N GLY A 402 25.54 -16.64 26.65
CA GLY A 402 25.86 -15.99 27.92
C GLY A 402 25.06 -14.71 28.18
N GLY A 403 23.85 -14.61 27.64
CA GLY A 403 22.96 -13.46 27.84
C GLY A 403 23.06 -12.40 26.75
N ALA A 404 23.61 -12.73 25.58
CA ALA A 404 23.57 -11.86 24.40
C ALA A 404 22.13 -11.72 23.87
N ALA A 405 21.32 -12.78 24.02
CA ALA A 405 19.86 -12.69 24.00
C ALA A 405 19.30 -13.29 25.28
N ARG A 406 18.26 -12.67 25.86
CA ARG A 406 17.62 -13.13 27.10
C ARG A 406 16.10 -12.93 27.07
N HIS A 407 15.35 -14.00 27.29
CA HIS A 407 13.90 -13.99 27.42
C HIS A 407 13.47 -13.77 28.88
N SER A 408 12.32 -13.12 29.10
CA SER A 408 11.80 -12.86 30.46
C SER A 408 11.21 -14.09 31.16
N GLY A 409 10.96 -15.17 30.42
CA GLY A 409 10.14 -16.30 30.85
C GLY A 409 8.86 -16.39 30.04
N ASP A 410 8.17 -17.52 30.17
CA ASP A 410 7.01 -17.93 29.38
C ASP A 410 5.71 -17.70 30.17
N LEU A 411 4.77 -16.96 29.58
CA LEU A 411 3.45 -16.71 30.13
C LEU A 411 2.38 -17.36 29.24
N THR A 412 1.93 -18.56 29.58
CA THR A 412 0.96 -19.31 28.75
C THR A 412 -0.52 -18.87 28.85
N SER A 413 -0.79 -17.75 29.53
CA SER A 413 -2.16 -17.23 29.72
C SER A 413 -2.17 -15.74 30.06
N ALA A 414 -3.19 -15.02 29.57
CA ALA A 414 -3.31 -13.56 29.69
C ALA A 414 -4.72 -13.09 30.05
N PRO A 415 -5.27 -13.49 31.22
CA PRO A 415 -6.65 -13.16 31.58
C PRO A 415 -6.87 -11.65 31.77
N ALA A 416 -8.08 -11.20 31.43
CA ALA A 416 -8.54 -9.87 31.76
C ALA A 416 -8.62 -9.66 33.28
N PRO A 417 -8.39 -8.42 33.78
CA PRO A 417 -8.16 -7.18 33.00
C PRO A 417 -6.69 -6.89 32.66
N HIS A 418 -5.75 -7.72 33.13
CA HIS A 418 -4.33 -7.37 33.11
C HIS A 418 -3.58 -7.84 31.86
N GLY A 419 -4.03 -8.91 31.20
CA GLY A 419 -3.29 -9.52 30.11
C GLY A 419 -1.97 -10.14 30.57
N ALA A 420 -1.06 -10.38 29.64
CA ALA A 420 0.30 -10.87 29.87
C ALA A 420 1.30 -10.07 29.04
N THR A 421 2.53 -9.95 29.52
CA THR A 421 3.62 -9.28 28.78
C THR A 421 4.92 -10.05 28.89
N GLU A 422 5.53 -10.32 27.75
CA GLU A 422 6.85 -10.91 27.63
C GLU A 422 7.87 -9.92 27.05
N TYR A 423 9.13 -10.12 27.41
CA TYR A 423 10.26 -9.34 26.92
C TYR A 423 11.39 -10.23 26.43
N LEU A 424 12.09 -9.76 25.41
CA LEU A 424 13.31 -10.39 24.90
C LEU A 424 14.38 -9.32 24.67
N ASP A 425 15.42 -9.36 25.49
CA ASP A 425 16.56 -8.44 25.45
C ASP A 425 17.64 -8.94 24.49
N LEU A 426 18.13 -8.04 23.63
CA LEU A 426 19.16 -8.30 22.64
C LEU A 426 20.32 -7.31 22.81
N ASP A 427 21.50 -7.83 23.10
CA ASP A 427 22.77 -7.12 23.01
C ASP A 427 23.35 -7.33 21.61
N LEU A 428 23.14 -6.35 20.73
CA LEU A 428 23.50 -6.46 19.31
C LEU A 428 25.01 -6.66 19.09
N PRO A 429 25.92 -5.89 19.75
CA PRO A 429 27.36 -6.13 19.64
C PRO A 429 27.77 -7.55 20.08
N ARG A 430 27.24 -8.05 21.20
CA ARG A 430 27.57 -9.40 21.69
C ARG A 430 27.04 -10.48 20.76
N LEU A 431 25.84 -10.32 20.21
CA LEU A 431 25.30 -11.24 19.21
C LEU A 431 26.20 -11.28 17.97
N ALA A 432 26.61 -10.12 17.45
CA ALA A 432 27.51 -10.04 16.29
C ALA A 432 28.84 -10.77 16.53
N ALA A 433 29.41 -10.64 17.74
CA ALA A 433 30.65 -11.33 18.13
C ALA A 433 30.53 -12.87 18.16
N THR A 434 29.32 -13.41 18.18
CA THR A 434 29.06 -14.87 18.17
C THR A 434 28.85 -15.44 16.75
N GLY A 435 29.02 -14.61 15.71
CA GLY A 435 28.81 -15.01 14.31
C GLY A 435 27.38 -14.79 13.80
N VAL A 436 26.49 -14.21 14.61
CA VAL A 436 25.16 -13.79 14.17
C VAL A 436 25.28 -12.60 13.23
N ARG A 437 24.64 -12.67 12.06
CA ARG A 437 24.47 -11.53 11.18
C ARG A 437 23.03 -11.06 11.11
N PHE A 438 22.06 -11.97 11.10
CA PHE A 438 20.65 -11.63 11.02
C PHE A 438 19.90 -12.12 12.26
N VAL A 439 19.12 -11.21 12.87
CA VAL A 439 18.15 -11.53 13.91
C VAL A 439 16.76 -11.38 13.33
N VAL A 440 15.94 -12.42 13.42
CA VAL A 440 14.55 -12.42 12.94
C VAL A 440 13.62 -12.63 14.14
N PRO A 441 13.09 -11.54 14.71
CA PRO A 441 12.00 -11.61 15.67
C PRO A 441 10.76 -12.25 15.07
N ALA A 442 10.07 -13.07 15.85
CA ALA A 442 8.81 -13.68 15.51
C ALA A 442 7.86 -13.62 16.71
N VAL A 443 6.59 -13.30 16.42
CA VAL A 443 5.49 -13.45 17.37
C VAL A 443 4.62 -14.58 16.89
N LEU A 444 4.41 -15.59 17.73
CA LEU A 444 3.65 -16.80 17.39
C LEU A 444 2.46 -16.93 18.35
N SER A 445 1.34 -17.46 17.87
CA SER A 445 0.31 -18.04 18.75
C SER A 445 0.58 -19.53 18.87
N TYR A 446 1.12 -19.94 20.01
CA TYR A 446 1.48 -21.32 20.27
C TYR A 446 0.28 -22.25 20.09
N ASN A 447 -0.90 -21.86 20.58
CA ASN A 447 -2.11 -22.69 20.54
C ASN A 447 -3.08 -22.37 19.39
N ASP A 448 -2.55 -21.84 18.28
CA ASP A 448 -3.25 -21.68 16.98
C ASP A 448 -4.46 -20.73 16.99
N VAL A 449 -4.48 -19.75 17.90
CA VAL A 449 -5.52 -18.71 17.97
C VAL A 449 -5.14 -17.55 17.04
N ALA A 450 -6.07 -17.13 16.17
CA ALA A 450 -5.79 -16.02 15.26
C ALA A 450 -5.69 -14.68 16.01
N PHE A 451 -4.81 -13.79 15.55
CA PHE A 451 -4.63 -12.47 16.19
C PHE A 451 -5.92 -11.63 16.21
N ASP A 452 -6.77 -11.72 15.18
CA ASP A 452 -8.07 -11.01 15.14
C ASP A 452 -9.11 -11.52 16.16
N GLU A 453 -8.88 -12.65 16.80
CA GLU A 453 -9.75 -13.16 17.89
C GLU A 453 -9.38 -12.54 19.25
N LEU A 454 -8.25 -11.84 19.34
CA LEU A 454 -7.73 -11.29 20.58
C LEU A 454 -8.33 -9.90 20.85
N PRO A 455 -8.87 -9.64 22.06
CA PRO A 455 -9.37 -8.32 22.45
C PRO A 455 -8.33 -7.21 22.37
N ASP A 456 -7.08 -7.51 22.75
CA ASP A 456 -5.93 -6.59 22.64
C ASP A 456 -4.66 -7.45 22.45
N ALA A 457 -3.82 -7.09 21.50
CA ALA A 457 -2.58 -7.80 21.21
C ALA A 457 -1.63 -6.90 20.42
N PHE A 458 -0.41 -6.74 20.91
CA PHE A 458 0.58 -5.88 20.28
C PHE A 458 2.01 -6.27 20.60
N ALA A 459 2.92 -5.88 19.71
CA ALA A 459 4.35 -6.10 19.90
C ALA A 459 5.15 -4.88 19.43
N GLY A 460 6.44 -4.87 19.77
CA GLY A 460 7.31 -3.76 19.44
C GLY A 460 8.71 -3.91 19.99
N PHE A 461 9.48 -2.82 19.90
CA PHE A 461 10.79 -2.76 20.52
C PHE A 461 11.11 -1.37 21.07
N MET A 462 11.95 -1.35 22.10
CA MET A 462 12.43 -0.16 22.79
C MET A 462 13.96 -0.20 22.97
N ALA A 463 14.57 0.97 23.14
CA ALA A 463 15.99 1.10 23.45
C ALA A 463 16.17 1.30 24.97
N VAL A 464 16.94 0.42 25.61
CA VAL A 464 17.11 0.43 27.07
C VAL A 464 18.58 0.64 27.43
N ARG A 465 18.86 1.53 28.39
CA ARG A 465 20.20 1.75 28.96
C ARG A 465 20.37 0.96 30.27
N GLY A 466 21.57 0.46 30.52
CA GLY A 466 21.87 -0.58 31.51
C GLY A 466 21.53 -0.32 33.00
N ASP A 467 21.53 -1.45 33.72
CA ASP A 467 21.54 -1.74 35.16
C ASP A 467 20.25 -1.67 36.02
N LYS A 468 19.12 -1.23 35.46
CA LYS A 468 17.82 -1.56 36.09
C LYS A 468 17.20 -2.69 35.28
N ARG A 469 16.55 -3.66 35.95
CA ARG A 469 15.49 -4.48 35.33
C ARG A 469 14.47 -3.49 34.79
N ALA A 470 14.70 -2.94 33.60
CA ALA A 470 13.92 -1.84 33.09
C ALA A 470 12.48 -2.32 33.06
N ARG A 471 11.55 -1.52 33.56
CA ARG A 471 10.14 -1.77 33.32
C ARG A 471 9.84 -1.24 31.92
N TYR A 472 8.71 -1.64 31.35
CA TYR A 472 8.18 -1.00 30.15
C TYR A 472 8.17 0.53 30.32
N ASP A 473 8.95 1.26 29.53
CA ASP A 473 8.95 2.73 29.49
C ASP A 473 8.44 3.19 28.12
N PRO A 474 7.18 3.66 28.03
CA PRO A 474 6.58 4.12 26.79
C PRO A 474 7.40 5.15 26.01
N ARG A 475 8.21 5.96 26.70
CA ARG A 475 9.02 7.03 26.09
C ARG A 475 10.23 6.49 25.32
N THR A 476 10.62 5.24 25.57
CA THR A 476 11.77 4.58 24.93
C THR A 476 11.37 3.67 23.77
N ILE A 477 10.06 3.54 23.52
CA ILE A 477 9.52 2.75 22.42
C ILE A 477 9.96 3.37 21.10
N ARG A 478 10.62 2.57 20.27
CA ARG A 478 11.03 2.94 18.92
C ARG A 478 9.99 2.53 17.89
N GLN A 479 9.31 1.41 18.12
CA GLN A 479 8.20 0.96 17.29
C GLN A 479 7.22 0.10 18.10
N ARG A 480 5.92 0.29 17.83
CA ARG A 480 4.82 -0.53 18.33
C ARG A 480 3.82 -0.76 17.20
N PHE A 481 3.36 -1.98 17.06
CA PHE A 481 2.36 -2.40 16.09
C PHE A 481 1.40 -3.39 16.74
N ASP A 482 0.11 -3.26 16.41
CA ASP A 482 -0.89 -4.21 16.87
C ASP A 482 -0.82 -5.50 16.05
N LEU A 483 -1.12 -6.62 16.70
CA LEU A 483 -1.27 -7.93 16.07
C LEU A 483 -2.70 -8.04 15.55
N ALA A 484 -2.84 -8.27 14.25
CA ALA A 484 -4.13 -8.34 13.57
C ALA A 484 -4.04 -9.29 12.37
N GLY A 485 -5.19 -9.66 11.85
CA GLY A 485 -5.40 -10.62 10.77
C GLY A 485 -5.68 -12.04 11.26
N ASP A 486 -6.21 -12.84 10.34
CA ASP A 486 -6.35 -14.31 10.46
C ASP A 486 -4.98 -15.01 10.33
N ALA A 487 -4.04 -14.62 11.18
CA ALA A 487 -2.67 -15.10 11.21
C ALA A 487 -2.30 -15.53 12.63
N ARG A 488 -1.37 -16.51 12.72
CA ARG A 488 -0.82 -17.02 13.98
C ARG A 488 0.70 -16.88 14.08
N LEU A 489 1.33 -16.31 13.06
CA LEU A 489 2.76 -16.03 13.04
C LEU A 489 3.00 -14.71 12.32
N ARG A 490 3.68 -13.78 12.99
CA ARG A 490 4.11 -12.50 12.42
C ARG A 490 5.62 -12.31 12.55
N VAL A 491 6.22 -11.82 11.47
CA VAL A 491 7.63 -11.39 11.41
C VAL A 491 7.63 -9.87 11.17
N PRO A 492 7.86 -9.06 12.22
CA PRO A 492 7.79 -7.61 12.09
C PRO A 492 8.97 -7.03 11.31
N MET A 493 10.17 -7.58 11.50
CA MET A 493 11.40 -7.04 10.92
C MET A 493 12.50 -8.08 10.81
N VAL A 494 13.52 -7.75 10.02
CA VAL A 494 14.81 -8.44 9.98
C VAL A 494 15.88 -7.47 10.42
N VAL A 495 16.63 -7.79 11.48
CA VAL A 495 17.74 -6.96 11.96
C VAL A 495 19.03 -7.46 11.33
N ASP A 496 19.70 -6.62 10.55
CA ASP A 496 21.05 -6.87 10.01
C ASP A 496 22.08 -6.23 10.94
N LEU A 497 22.82 -7.05 11.67
CA LEU A 497 23.81 -6.62 12.66
C LEU A 497 25.06 -5.99 12.02
N ARG A 498 25.35 -6.30 10.75
CA ARG A 498 26.48 -5.71 10.03
C ARG A 498 26.20 -4.27 9.65
N THR A 499 24.98 -3.98 9.21
CA THR A 499 24.56 -2.60 8.85
C THR A 499 23.96 -1.84 10.04
N ARG A 500 23.68 -2.54 11.15
CA ARG A 500 22.93 -2.06 12.33
C ARG A 500 21.60 -1.43 11.95
N ARG A 501 20.85 -2.12 11.08
CA ARG A 501 19.53 -1.67 10.61
C ARG A 501 18.47 -2.76 10.80
N ALA A 502 17.27 -2.34 11.19
CA ALA A 502 16.06 -3.16 11.11
C ALA A 502 15.32 -2.87 9.81
N TRP A 503 15.14 -3.90 8.99
CA TRP A 503 14.33 -3.86 7.80
C TRP A 503 12.90 -4.23 8.15
N TRP A 504 11.98 -3.28 8.01
CA TRP A 504 10.58 -3.45 8.34
C TRP A 504 9.93 -4.40 7.33
N ALA A 505 9.60 -5.61 7.80
CA ALA A 505 9.05 -6.67 6.98
C ALA A 505 7.52 -6.66 7.03
N ASP A 506 6.98 -6.59 8.24
CA ASP A 506 5.54 -6.70 8.51
C ASP A 506 4.83 -7.76 7.67
N VAL A 507 5.32 -9.01 7.75
CA VAL A 507 4.76 -10.15 7.03
C VAL A 507 4.19 -11.18 7.98
N THR A 508 3.18 -11.91 7.52
CA THR A 508 2.64 -13.07 8.22
C THR A 508 2.97 -14.33 7.43
N LEU A 509 3.31 -15.40 8.15
CA LEU A 509 3.66 -16.67 7.51
C LEU A 509 2.48 -17.62 7.54
N ALA A 510 2.38 -18.44 6.49
CA ALA A 510 1.42 -19.53 6.50
C ALA A 510 1.83 -20.54 7.58
N THR A 511 0.92 -20.80 8.51
CA THR A 511 1.06 -21.82 9.54
C THR A 511 0.25 -23.06 9.16
N SER A 512 0.62 -24.18 9.76
CA SER A 512 -0.12 -25.45 9.69
C SER A 512 -0.74 -25.73 11.05
N GLU A 513 -1.86 -26.44 11.10
CA GLU A 513 -2.58 -26.74 12.35
C GLU A 513 -1.68 -27.28 13.48
N GLY A 514 -2.10 -26.99 14.71
CA GLY A 514 -1.44 -27.41 15.94
C GLY A 514 -0.37 -26.42 16.40
N ASN A 515 0.51 -26.86 17.30
CA ASN A 515 1.32 -25.90 18.05
C ASN A 515 2.40 -25.21 17.21
N HIS A 516 2.64 -23.93 17.48
CA HIS A 516 3.57 -23.11 16.72
C HIS A 516 4.77 -22.67 17.55
N ASP A 517 5.98 -22.93 17.06
CA ASP A 517 7.22 -22.51 17.71
C ASP A 517 8.26 -22.06 16.67
N VAL A 518 9.23 -21.26 17.09
CA VAL A 518 10.25 -20.70 16.19
C VAL A 518 11.13 -21.78 15.57
N TRP A 519 11.38 -22.89 16.28
CA TRP A 519 12.18 -24.00 15.77
C TRP A 519 11.52 -24.66 14.56
N ARG A 520 10.21 -24.93 14.61
CA ARG A 520 9.41 -25.47 13.51
C ARG A 520 9.53 -24.61 12.25
N TYR A 521 9.49 -23.28 12.41
CA TYR A 521 9.48 -22.33 11.29
C TYR A 521 10.84 -21.78 10.88
N ARG A 522 11.94 -22.16 11.54
CA ARG A 522 13.30 -21.60 11.31
C ARG A 522 13.74 -21.55 9.84
N ARG A 523 13.44 -22.59 9.04
CA ARG A 523 13.79 -22.58 7.61
C ARG A 523 12.98 -21.55 6.82
N GLN A 524 11.68 -21.47 7.11
CA GLN A 524 10.77 -20.51 6.47
C GLN A 524 11.12 -19.07 6.86
N LEU A 525 11.46 -18.84 8.13
CA LEU A 525 11.93 -17.56 8.66
C LEU A 525 13.24 -17.11 7.99
N GLY A 526 14.20 -18.02 7.81
CA GLY A 526 15.43 -17.75 7.08
C GLY A 526 15.19 -17.39 5.61
N HIS A 527 14.39 -18.21 4.90
CA HIS A 527 14.07 -17.94 3.48
C HIS A 527 13.34 -16.61 3.28
N ILE A 528 12.31 -16.33 4.09
CA ILE A 528 11.58 -15.07 3.94
C ILE A 528 12.44 -13.87 4.30
N GLY A 529 13.27 -13.99 5.34
CA GLY A 529 14.19 -12.92 5.72
C GLY A 529 15.18 -12.60 4.60
N HIS A 530 15.78 -13.63 4.00
CA HIS A 530 16.66 -13.49 2.84
C HIS A 530 15.97 -12.79 1.67
N ASP A 531 14.80 -13.28 1.28
CA ASP A 531 14.07 -12.78 0.12
C ASP A 531 13.60 -11.33 0.28
N LEU A 532 13.16 -10.97 1.49
CA LEU A 532 12.76 -9.60 1.80
C LEU A 532 13.95 -8.65 1.79
N LEU A 533 15.08 -9.02 2.41
CA LEU A 533 16.28 -8.18 2.38
C LEU A 533 16.79 -7.96 0.95
N ASP A 534 16.90 -9.02 0.14
CA ASP A 534 17.35 -8.92 -1.25
C ASP A 534 16.42 -8.06 -2.11
N ALA A 535 15.11 -8.04 -1.79
CA ALA A 535 14.14 -7.22 -2.51
C ALA A 535 14.09 -5.75 -2.03
N PHE A 536 14.36 -5.47 -0.75
CA PHE A 536 14.28 -4.12 -0.18
C PHE A 536 15.59 -3.34 -0.28
N GLN A 537 16.74 -4.00 -0.08
CA GLN A 537 18.06 -3.36 -0.08
C GLN A 537 18.38 -2.54 -1.34
N PRO A 538 17.99 -2.97 -2.56
CA PRO A 538 18.26 -2.19 -3.76
C PRO A 538 17.53 -0.83 -3.81
N GLY A 539 16.47 -0.62 -3.02
CA GLY A 539 15.72 0.66 -3.03
C GLY A 539 14.75 0.79 -4.21
N GLY A 540 14.12 -0.30 -4.66
CA GLY A 540 13.23 -0.34 -5.84
C GLY A 540 11.86 0.35 -5.69
N ARG A 541 11.74 1.32 -4.79
CA ARG A 541 10.52 2.06 -4.46
C ARG A 541 10.87 3.54 -4.33
N ALA A 542 9.97 4.42 -4.78
CA ALA A 542 10.07 5.84 -4.46
C ALA A 542 10.01 6.03 -2.93
N THR A 543 10.80 6.96 -2.43
CA THR A 543 10.99 7.21 -1.01
C THR A 543 10.38 8.55 -0.60
N LEU A 544 10.20 8.74 0.71
CA LEU A 544 9.78 10.04 1.23
C LEU A 544 10.82 11.13 0.99
N TRP A 545 12.09 10.76 0.80
CA TRP A 545 13.13 11.69 0.33
C TRP A 545 12.86 12.21 -1.08
N ASP A 546 12.51 11.34 -2.03
CA ASP A 546 12.16 11.76 -3.38
C ASP A 546 10.99 12.76 -3.35
N LEU A 547 9.94 12.41 -2.62
CA LEU A 547 8.73 13.22 -2.50
C LEU A 547 9.00 14.57 -1.80
N ALA A 548 9.83 14.56 -0.75
CA ALA A 548 10.24 15.76 -0.02
C ALA A 548 11.06 16.70 -0.91
N CYS A 549 12.02 16.17 -1.68
CA CYS A 549 12.83 16.95 -2.62
C CYS A 549 11.96 17.57 -3.73
N TRP A 550 11.06 16.78 -4.33
CA TRP A 550 10.14 17.29 -5.35
C TRP A 550 9.21 18.37 -4.79
N THR A 551 8.70 18.18 -3.58
CA THR A 551 7.81 19.15 -2.93
C THR A 551 8.55 20.44 -2.61
N ALA A 552 9.74 20.37 -2.01
CA ALA A 552 10.55 21.54 -1.71
C ALA A 552 10.91 22.30 -2.98
N ALA A 553 11.43 21.60 -3.99
CA ALA A 553 11.78 22.22 -5.26
C ALA A 553 10.57 22.84 -6.00
N ALA A 554 9.38 22.25 -5.84
CA ALA A 554 8.16 22.72 -6.48
C ALA A 554 7.47 23.88 -5.75
N ARG A 555 7.52 23.91 -4.42
CA ARG A 555 6.66 24.74 -3.55
C ARG A 555 7.41 25.78 -2.74
N THR A 556 8.73 25.69 -2.64
CA THR A 556 9.55 26.66 -1.91
C THR A 556 10.15 27.67 -2.88
N ASP A 557 10.07 28.94 -2.50
CA ASP A 557 10.62 30.05 -3.27
C ASP A 557 11.97 30.54 -2.73
N GLY A 558 12.27 30.29 -1.45
CA GLY A 558 13.55 30.57 -0.84
C GLY A 558 14.46 29.35 -0.69
N ASP A 559 15.19 29.28 0.43
CA ASP A 559 16.24 28.29 0.65
C ASP A 559 15.66 26.90 1.01
N VAL A 560 16.31 25.85 0.50
CA VAL A 560 16.06 24.46 0.90
C VAL A 560 17.25 23.95 1.68
N PHE A 561 17.05 23.60 2.95
CA PHE A 561 18.07 23.03 3.82
C PHE A 561 17.91 21.52 3.95
N VAL A 562 19.01 20.79 3.82
CA VAL A 562 19.06 19.34 4.02
C VAL A 562 19.84 19.03 5.29
N ARG A 563 19.21 18.28 6.20
CA ARG A 563 19.80 17.67 7.38
C ARG A 563 20.39 16.31 7.01
N GLY A 564 21.71 16.20 7.11
CA GLY A 564 22.39 14.91 7.07
C GLY A 564 22.47 14.25 8.46
N ARG A 565 23.33 13.24 8.60
CA ARG A 565 23.63 12.59 9.91
C ARG A 565 24.57 13.40 10.81
N GLY A 566 24.95 14.61 10.41
CA GLY A 566 25.81 15.52 11.18
C GLY A 566 25.08 16.79 11.61
N HIS A 567 25.77 17.66 12.36
CA HIS A 567 25.21 18.92 12.88
C HIS A 567 25.18 20.08 11.86
N VAL A 568 25.48 19.81 10.59
CA VAL A 568 25.56 20.84 9.53
C VAL A 568 24.42 20.65 8.54
N LEU A 569 23.75 21.75 8.24
CA LEU A 569 22.74 21.85 7.18
C LEU A 569 23.40 22.23 5.86
N TRP A 570 23.00 21.53 4.80
CA TRP A 570 23.34 21.85 3.43
C TRP A 570 22.25 22.70 2.81
N GLY A 571 22.55 23.96 2.53
CA GLY A 571 21.63 24.92 1.93
C GLY A 571 21.73 24.91 0.42
N TYR A 572 20.57 24.86 -0.24
CA TYR A 572 20.42 24.93 -1.68
C TYR A 572 19.47 26.07 -2.04
N ARG A 573 19.84 26.86 -3.04
CA ARG A 573 19.03 27.94 -3.59
C ARG A 573 18.88 27.73 -5.07
N ARG A 574 17.63 27.71 -5.54
CA ARG A 574 17.32 27.58 -6.96
C ARG A 574 17.77 28.84 -7.70
N ALA A 575 18.49 28.70 -8.80
CA ALA A 575 18.72 29.83 -9.69
C ALA A 575 17.43 30.24 -10.42
N ASP A 576 17.34 31.49 -10.88
CA ASP A 576 16.11 31.97 -11.52
C ASP A 576 15.79 31.22 -12.82
N ASP A 577 16.83 30.83 -13.57
CA ASP A 577 16.76 30.09 -14.83
C ASP A 577 16.84 28.55 -14.65
N GLU A 578 17.09 28.06 -13.43
CA GLU A 578 17.15 26.63 -13.13
C GLU A 578 15.72 26.03 -13.10
N PRO A 579 15.40 25.06 -13.97
CA PRO A 579 14.13 24.36 -13.92
C PRO A 579 13.94 23.68 -12.56
N ARG A 580 12.73 23.78 -11.99
CA ARG A 580 12.44 23.17 -10.68
C ARG A 580 12.71 21.67 -10.63
N ALA A 581 12.57 20.96 -11.75
CA ALA A 581 12.90 19.53 -11.82
C ALA A 581 14.41 19.28 -11.68
N ASP A 582 15.25 20.12 -12.30
CA ASP A 582 16.71 20.03 -12.21
C ASP A 582 17.18 20.41 -10.81
N PHE A 583 16.58 21.44 -10.21
CA PHE A 583 16.82 21.79 -8.81
C PHE A 583 16.46 20.65 -7.85
N ALA A 584 15.33 19.96 -8.10
CA ALA A 584 14.94 18.81 -7.30
C ALA A 584 15.97 17.67 -7.40
N LEU A 585 16.53 17.42 -8.59
CA LEU A 585 17.60 16.45 -8.79
C LEU A 585 18.88 16.87 -8.04
N ARG A 586 19.26 18.16 -8.11
CA ARG A 586 20.43 18.71 -7.42
C ARG A 586 20.36 18.50 -5.91
N VAL A 587 19.21 18.79 -5.30
CA VAL A 587 18.97 18.56 -3.86
C VAL A 587 18.94 17.07 -3.53
N ARG A 588 18.21 16.26 -4.31
CA ARG A 588 18.04 14.82 -4.07
C ARG A 588 19.36 14.06 -4.11
N ASP A 589 20.21 14.38 -5.08
CA ASP A 589 21.50 13.70 -5.32
C ASP A 589 22.65 14.32 -4.52
N ALA A 590 22.34 15.28 -3.63
CA ALA A 590 23.29 15.95 -2.76
C ALA A 590 24.52 16.49 -3.50
N TRP A 591 24.29 17.23 -4.59
CA TRP A 591 25.35 17.97 -5.28
C TRP A 591 25.94 19.04 -4.34
N GLU A 592 26.99 19.73 -4.78
CA GLU A 592 27.66 20.75 -3.95
C GLU A 592 26.66 21.81 -3.44
N PRO A 593 26.59 22.04 -2.11
CA PRO A 593 25.62 22.97 -1.54
C PRO A 593 26.07 24.42 -1.73
N ASP A 594 25.09 25.32 -1.88
CA ASP A 594 25.31 26.76 -2.02
C ASP A 594 25.72 27.40 -0.68
N ALA A 595 25.37 26.78 0.44
CA ALA A 595 25.73 27.24 1.78
C ALA A 595 25.81 26.09 2.80
N LEU A 596 26.64 26.29 3.82
CA LEU A 596 26.62 25.49 5.05
C LEU A 596 26.05 26.34 6.20
N ARG A 597 25.17 25.74 7.01
CA ARG A 597 24.55 26.39 8.18
C ARG A 597 24.54 25.45 9.37
N ALA A 598 24.56 25.99 10.59
CA ALA A 598 24.35 25.20 11.80
C ALA A 598 22.86 24.94 12.04
N GLU A 599 22.04 25.98 11.88
CA GLU A 599 20.59 25.96 12.15
C GLU A 599 19.83 26.68 11.02
N PRO A 600 18.55 26.32 10.78
CA PRO A 600 17.73 26.99 9.79
C PRO A 600 17.10 28.25 10.39
N GLU A 601 17.08 29.36 9.64
CA GLU A 601 16.36 30.56 10.06
C GLU A 601 14.88 30.45 9.68
N LEU A 602 14.04 30.12 10.68
CA LEU A 602 12.59 29.93 10.49
C LEU A 602 11.74 31.09 10.99
N THR A 603 12.32 32.01 11.76
CA THR A 603 11.57 33.08 12.45
C THR A 603 10.73 33.91 11.49
N GLY A 604 9.41 33.91 11.72
CA GLY A 604 8.46 34.68 10.90
C GLY A 604 8.27 34.17 9.46
N ARG A 605 8.89 33.04 9.10
CA ARG A 605 8.82 32.45 7.75
C ARG A 605 7.76 31.37 7.67
N ARG A 606 7.24 31.15 6.46
CA ARG A 606 6.39 30.02 6.13
C ARG A 606 7.24 28.82 5.76
N ALA A 607 7.18 27.76 6.57
CA ALA A 607 8.13 26.64 6.47
C ALA A 607 7.50 25.36 5.91
N LEU A 608 8.23 24.65 5.05
CA LEU A 608 7.97 23.25 4.72
C LEU A 608 8.98 22.36 5.44
N LEU A 609 8.52 21.50 6.34
CA LEU A 609 9.38 20.57 7.06
C LEU A 609 9.06 19.13 6.66
N ALA A 610 10.09 18.35 6.34
CA ALA A 610 9.98 16.91 6.12
C ALA A 610 11.05 16.19 6.93
N LEU A 611 10.66 15.63 8.07
CA LEU A 611 11.58 15.16 9.11
C LEU A 611 11.38 13.67 9.42
N LEU A 612 12.45 12.94 9.73
CA LEU A 612 12.31 11.61 10.32
C LEU A 612 11.87 11.74 11.79
N HIS A 613 12.60 12.56 12.55
CA HIS A 613 12.29 12.90 13.93
C HIS A 613 11.87 14.37 14.03
N GLY A 614 10.81 14.66 14.78
CA GLY A 614 10.33 16.03 15.03
C GLY A 614 11.28 16.92 15.87
N GLU A 615 12.57 16.58 15.93
CA GLU A 615 13.62 17.25 16.68
C GLU A 615 14.15 18.48 15.91
N LEU A 616 13.33 19.54 15.87
CA LEU A 616 13.69 20.85 15.35
C LEU A 616 13.01 21.95 16.19
N PRO A 617 13.58 22.34 17.36
CA PRO A 617 12.99 23.33 18.25
C PRO A 617 12.72 24.69 17.61
N GLU A 618 13.55 25.08 16.64
CA GLU A 618 13.46 26.34 15.88
C GLU A 618 12.14 26.44 15.10
N ALA A 619 11.47 25.32 14.83
CA ALA A 619 10.16 25.32 14.19
C ALA A 619 9.11 26.13 14.96
N ALA A 620 9.27 26.29 16.29
CA ALA A 620 8.38 27.10 17.10
C ALA A 620 8.40 28.59 16.73
N THR A 621 9.44 29.08 16.04
CA THR A 621 9.53 30.48 15.60
C THR A 621 8.96 30.73 14.20
N ALA A 622 8.59 29.67 13.47
CA ALA A 622 7.93 29.79 12.17
C ALA A 622 6.60 30.55 12.28
N ALA A 623 6.23 31.29 11.23
CA ALA A 623 4.94 31.98 11.20
C ALA A 623 3.78 31.01 10.93
N SER A 624 3.96 30.13 9.95
CA SER A 624 3.03 29.07 9.56
C SER A 624 3.74 28.05 8.66
N GLY A 625 3.01 27.07 8.16
CA GLY A 625 3.51 26.18 7.12
C GLY A 625 3.05 24.74 7.32
N THR A 626 3.82 23.80 6.81
CA THR A 626 3.45 22.38 6.78
C THR A 626 4.59 21.51 7.29
N VAL A 627 4.26 20.49 8.08
CA VAL A 627 5.23 19.52 8.59
C VAL A 627 4.78 18.09 8.32
N TYR A 628 5.62 17.34 7.60
CA TYR A 628 5.66 15.89 7.72
C TYR A 628 6.72 15.50 8.74
N ARG A 629 6.35 14.62 9.67
CA ARG A 629 7.29 13.98 10.59
C ARG A 629 6.85 12.56 10.93
N LEU A 630 7.80 11.61 10.87
CA LEU A 630 7.51 10.21 11.22
C LEU A 630 7.36 10.08 12.74
N TYR A 631 8.42 10.39 13.49
CA TYR A 631 8.43 10.36 14.95
C TYR A 631 8.11 11.73 15.55
N PRO A 632 7.30 11.79 16.62
CA PRO A 632 6.94 13.05 17.29
C PRO A 632 8.15 13.78 17.88
N GLY A 633 8.00 15.06 18.15
CA GLY A 633 9.05 15.89 18.75
C GLY A 633 8.61 17.35 18.96
N PRO A 634 9.53 18.25 19.35
CA PRO A 634 9.25 19.67 19.57
C PRO A 634 8.45 20.37 18.46
N VAL A 635 8.61 19.93 17.19
CA VAL A 635 7.88 20.47 16.04
C VAL A 635 6.36 20.33 16.17
N ASP A 636 5.85 19.37 16.96
CA ASP A 636 4.41 19.16 17.15
C ASP A 636 3.73 20.32 17.92
N ALA A 637 4.51 21.16 18.61
CA ALA A 637 4.02 22.36 19.27
C ALA A 637 4.16 23.64 18.41
N ALA A 638 4.77 23.53 17.23
CA ALA A 638 4.95 24.65 16.30
C ALA A 638 3.64 25.01 15.59
N PRO A 639 3.49 26.24 15.07
CA PRO A 639 2.30 26.67 14.32
C PRO A 639 2.29 26.10 12.88
N LEU A 640 2.53 24.80 12.72
CA LEU A 640 2.63 24.11 11.43
C LEU A 640 1.51 23.09 11.27
N GLU A 641 0.91 23.03 10.09
CA GLU A 641 -0.08 22.01 9.75
C GLU A 641 0.61 20.65 9.56
N ARG A 642 0.23 19.66 10.36
CA ARG A 642 0.77 18.31 10.25
C ARG A 642 0.12 17.55 9.10
N VAL A 643 0.95 17.02 8.21
CA VAL A 643 0.54 16.14 7.11
C VAL A 643 1.11 14.74 7.26
N THR A 644 0.44 13.76 6.68
CA THR A 644 0.89 12.37 6.60
C THR A 644 1.68 12.11 5.30
N ALA A 645 2.37 10.97 5.24
CA ALA A 645 2.97 10.49 4.01
C ALA A 645 1.94 10.29 2.89
N GLY A 646 0.71 9.89 3.25
CA GLY A 646 -0.40 9.75 2.32
C GLY A 646 -0.85 11.09 1.75
N ASP A 647 -0.89 12.14 2.56
CA ASP A 647 -1.26 13.49 2.11
C ASP A 647 -0.23 14.04 1.12
N LEU A 648 1.07 13.91 1.42
CA LEU A 648 2.13 14.30 0.48
C LEU A 648 2.02 13.51 -0.84
N ALA A 649 1.75 12.21 -0.79
CA ALA A 649 1.57 11.40 -2.00
C ALA A 649 0.30 11.82 -2.77
N ALA A 650 -0.77 12.19 -2.07
CA ALA A 650 -2.01 12.68 -2.66
C ALA A 650 -1.83 14.04 -3.35
N TRP A 651 -0.81 14.84 -2.99
CA TRP A 651 -0.51 16.08 -3.70
C TRP A 651 -0.07 15.84 -5.16
N LEU A 652 0.42 14.64 -5.45
CA LEU A 652 0.74 14.19 -6.79
C LEU A 652 -0.48 13.69 -7.57
N GLU A 653 -1.71 13.68 -7.05
CA GLU A 653 -2.86 13.29 -7.87
C GLU A 653 -3.08 14.25 -9.05
N PRO A 654 -3.47 13.76 -10.24
CA PRO A 654 -3.63 14.58 -11.44
C PRO A 654 -4.74 15.62 -11.25
N ALA A 655 -4.66 16.74 -11.97
CA ALA A 655 -5.61 17.85 -11.82
C ALA A 655 -7.07 17.45 -12.04
N SER A 656 -7.34 16.50 -12.95
CA SER A 656 -8.69 15.97 -13.22
C SER A 656 -9.33 15.27 -12.01
N SER A 657 -8.53 14.83 -11.03
CA SER A 657 -9.02 14.29 -9.75
C SER A 657 -9.08 15.33 -8.61
N ARG A 658 -8.52 16.53 -8.81
CA ARG A 658 -8.46 17.58 -7.77
C ARG A 658 -9.69 18.50 -7.78
N THR A 659 -10.31 18.73 -8.94
CA THR A 659 -11.56 19.51 -9.09
C THR A 659 -12.80 18.88 -8.43
N ALA A 660 -12.68 17.67 -7.86
CA ALA A 660 -13.76 16.97 -7.18
C ALA A 660 -13.66 17.00 -5.65
N ALA A 661 -12.62 17.64 -5.08
CA ALA A 661 -12.32 17.66 -3.65
C ALA A 661 -12.42 19.07 -3.00
N GLY A 662 -12.93 20.05 -3.73
CA GLY A 662 -13.19 21.41 -3.24
C GLY A 662 -14.57 21.56 -2.63
#